data_AF-A0A8C3E1K4-F1
#
_entry.id   AF-A0A8C3E1K4-F1
#
_cell.length_a   1.000
_cell.length_b   1.000
_cell.length_c   1.000
_cell.angle_alpha   90.00
_cell.angle_beta   90.00
_cell.angle_gamma   90.00
#
_symmetry.space_group_name_H-M   'P 1'
#
loop_
_entity.id
_entity.type
_entity.pdbx_description
1 polymer ?
#
loop_
_entity_poly.entity_id
_entity_poly.type
_entity_poly.pdbx_seq_one_letter_code
_entity_poly.pdbx_strand_id
1 'polypeptide(L)'
;MSFCLTEMFLWSLKTNLHIRDEDIGIHQYYDKKEPARDYPWILKTKRPDKLRDALKEVEDLMQNSPCVLSKWKNKHTCQLLFHSGALVSLSLSGPQLEKVVIDRTLVGKLISDTISDAVLTDNFIILSFEDHNQLCFIQFTKTMDSPDVNKRLEKLSCLDFKISYVDILGPEGRRMKRHLAINCMQDMVICWWSATSDGAWPWSPISCQRDRANLLLLGCAHGKLEVLSYVRTEWDPLDARFSSVQPEQVLTVEHSVSSAKEPMADSCVYKCVRNRIQCTTVTRIPLRARAISCCRDVTEDKLVLGCEDSSVVLYEAYNQVTLLAQAELLPAVITYHPSGAVLVVGSSQGELQLFDTALSPIKIQLLAQDYSPEATLQFSKHCEVPTSLIQIQWAALPVAFPNPNSMDIHDLLLVRFDKGPLGVLQFKLGVITRGQLGPVEIIHQYIRYDEIQEAINVLSTMNWNTMGQQCFICLSAICNHLLKQKLTPAREAQLEASLGTFYAPTRPLLDRTVLEYRDPISRYARRFFHHLLRYQRFEKAFLLAVDIGARDLFMDIHYLALDKGELALADVAKRKANDIDAESITTGIELLGQSDEEDPSFTDQSPEQGGGCNLPAPGPADTPPVQSCSGRPTSHRQAEGTEPGADGHTTSLIRKTFSRSQEGNTRAIPSEQETGDSGSLQIVHFGLV
;
A
#
# COMPACT_ATOMS: atom_id res chain seq x y z
N MET A 1 -16.86 -13.41 -6.90
CA MET A 1 -16.10 -12.62 -5.92
C MET A 1 -14.78 -12.23 -6.54
N SER A 2 -14.34 -11.02 -6.26
CA SER A 2 -13.00 -10.54 -6.58
C SER A 2 -11.91 -11.37 -5.91
N PHE A 3 -10.73 -11.36 -6.52
CA PHE A 3 -9.53 -12.03 -6.04
C PHE A 3 -8.29 -11.45 -6.71
N CYS A 4 -7.13 -11.66 -6.09
CA CYS A 4 -5.81 -11.44 -6.68
C CYS A 4 -5.25 -12.76 -7.24
N LEU A 5 -4.88 -12.77 -8.52
CA LEU A 5 -4.17 -13.90 -9.14
C LEU A 5 -2.69 -13.84 -8.75
N THR A 6 -2.09 -14.96 -8.35
CA THR A 6 -0.69 -15.05 -7.94
C THR A 6 0.03 -16.27 -8.53
N GLU A 7 1.36 -16.20 -8.57
CA GLU A 7 2.26 -17.34 -8.80
C GLU A 7 3.32 -17.37 -7.70
N MET A 8 3.65 -18.56 -7.20
CA MET A 8 4.64 -18.77 -6.14
C MET A 8 5.91 -19.39 -6.71
N PHE A 9 7.05 -18.79 -6.41
CA PHE A 9 8.37 -19.27 -6.85
C PHE A 9 9.21 -19.62 -5.63
N LEU A 10 9.40 -20.91 -5.38
CA LEU A 10 10.19 -21.44 -4.27
C LEU A 10 11.61 -21.76 -4.76
N TRP A 11 12.58 -21.03 -4.23
CA TRP A 11 14.00 -21.27 -4.47
C TRP A 11 14.49 -22.34 -3.50
N SER A 12 14.10 -23.60 -3.75
CA SER A 12 14.47 -24.74 -2.91
C SER A 12 14.72 -25.99 -3.74
N LEU A 13 15.74 -26.76 -3.33
CA LEU A 13 16.11 -28.05 -3.92
C LEU A 13 15.62 -29.25 -3.09
N LYS A 14 14.91 -28.99 -1.99
CA LYS A 14 14.36 -30.03 -1.11
C LYS A 14 13.19 -30.73 -1.78
N THR A 15 13.18 -32.05 -1.69
CA THR A 15 12.09 -32.91 -2.19
C THR A 15 10.82 -32.84 -1.34
N ASN A 16 10.88 -32.20 -0.17
CA ASN A 16 9.81 -32.13 0.82
C ASN A 16 8.71 -31.10 0.47
N LEU A 17 8.62 -30.70 -0.81
CA LEU A 17 7.60 -29.81 -1.34
C LEU A 17 6.66 -30.66 -2.19
N HIS A 18 5.39 -30.72 -1.78
CA HIS A 18 4.35 -31.48 -2.47
C HIS A 18 3.50 -30.54 -3.32
N ILE A 19 3.99 -30.25 -4.53
CA ILE A 19 3.27 -29.49 -5.55
C ILE A 19 2.30 -30.44 -6.24
N ARG A 20 1.00 -30.17 -6.18
CA ARG A 20 -0.01 -31.02 -6.83
C ARG A 20 0.01 -30.81 -8.33
N ASP A 21 -0.50 -31.78 -9.08
CA ASP A 21 -0.61 -31.62 -10.54
C ASP A 21 -1.58 -30.49 -10.94
N GLU A 22 -2.54 -30.17 -10.08
CA GLU A 22 -3.49 -29.05 -10.22
C GLU A 22 -2.83 -27.66 -10.04
N ASP A 23 -1.73 -27.57 -9.28
CA ASP A 23 -1.06 -26.33 -8.84
C ASP A 23 -0.08 -25.76 -9.91
N ILE A 24 -0.61 -25.30 -11.06
CA ILE A 24 0.18 -24.81 -12.21
C ILE A 24 1.18 -23.69 -11.84
N GLY A 25 0.80 -22.83 -10.90
CA GLY A 25 1.49 -21.60 -10.51
C GLY A 25 2.50 -21.74 -9.39
N ILE A 26 2.84 -22.97 -8.97
CA ILE A 26 3.96 -23.20 -8.06
C ILE A 26 5.18 -23.65 -8.85
N HIS A 27 6.20 -22.81 -8.82
CA HIS A 27 7.46 -23.03 -9.51
C HIS A 27 8.54 -23.37 -8.48
N GLN A 28 8.96 -24.63 -8.46
CA GLN A 28 10.17 -25.07 -7.75
C GLN A 28 11.36 -25.10 -8.71
N TYR A 29 12.56 -24.88 -8.18
CA TYR A 29 13.81 -25.09 -8.92
C TYR A 29 14.10 -26.59 -9.14
N TYR A 30 14.02 -27.05 -10.40
CA TYR A 30 14.29 -28.45 -10.78
C TYR A 30 15.66 -28.63 -11.49
N ASP A 31 16.34 -29.75 -11.19
CA ASP A 31 17.69 -30.09 -11.66
C ASP A 31 17.73 -30.79 -13.05
N LYS A 32 16.59 -31.28 -13.56
CA LYS A 32 16.54 -32.13 -14.76
C LYS A 32 16.07 -31.40 -16.03
N LYS A 33 16.61 -31.84 -17.16
CA LYS A 33 16.23 -31.43 -18.53
C LYS A 33 14.89 -32.00 -19.03
N GLU A 34 14.24 -32.87 -18.27
CA GLU A 34 12.96 -33.45 -18.66
C GLU A 34 11.82 -32.57 -18.12
N PRO A 35 10.99 -31.98 -19.00
CA PRO A 35 9.84 -31.21 -18.56
C PRO A 35 8.77 -32.16 -18.01
N ALA A 36 8.27 -31.88 -16.80
CA ALA A 36 7.09 -32.57 -16.29
C ALA A 36 5.78 -32.10 -16.98
N ARG A 37 5.81 -30.98 -17.72
CA ARG A 37 4.68 -30.42 -18.49
C ARG A 37 5.18 -29.69 -19.75
N ASP A 38 4.41 -29.71 -20.82
CA ASP A 38 4.76 -29.20 -22.17
C ASP A 38 4.97 -27.68 -22.31
N TYR A 39 5.08 -26.94 -21.20
CA TYR A 39 5.54 -25.54 -21.18
C TYR A 39 6.86 -25.44 -20.39
N PRO A 40 8.01 -25.51 -21.07
CA PRO A 40 9.30 -25.62 -20.39
C PRO A 40 9.72 -24.24 -19.84
N TRP A 41 9.62 -24.06 -18.52
CA TRP A 41 10.28 -22.97 -17.79
C TRP A 41 11.80 -23.17 -17.79
N ILE A 42 12.40 -22.93 -18.96
CA ILE A 42 13.86 -23.00 -19.15
C ILE A 42 14.48 -21.81 -18.42
N LEU A 43 15.21 -22.13 -17.35
CA LEU A 43 16.16 -21.22 -16.70
C LEU A 43 17.04 -20.54 -17.76
N LYS A 44 16.92 -19.21 -17.91
CA LYS A 44 17.75 -18.41 -18.81
C LYS A 44 19.18 -18.22 -18.31
N THR A 45 19.57 -18.90 -17.23
CA THR A 45 20.89 -18.80 -16.62
C THR A 45 21.94 -19.55 -17.43
N LYS A 46 23.02 -18.84 -17.77
CA LYS A 46 24.15 -19.37 -18.56
C LYS A 46 24.98 -20.46 -17.84
N ARG A 47 24.68 -20.77 -16.56
CA ARG A 47 25.45 -21.67 -15.66
C ARG A 47 24.55 -22.29 -14.56
N PRO A 48 23.63 -23.21 -14.87
CA PRO A 48 22.67 -23.76 -13.90
C PRO A 48 23.33 -24.51 -12.73
N ASP A 49 24.34 -25.36 -12.99
CA ASP A 49 24.98 -26.18 -11.94
C ASP A 49 25.55 -25.35 -10.79
N LYS A 50 26.19 -24.21 -11.11
CA LYS A 50 26.76 -23.30 -10.10
C LYS A 50 25.69 -22.62 -9.26
N LEU A 51 24.52 -22.35 -9.85
CA LEU A 51 23.39 -21.77 -9.15
C LEU A 51 22.78 -22.80 -8.19
N ARG A 52 22.61 -24.05 -8.65
CA ARG A 52 22.15 -25.17 -7.81
C ARG A 52 23.06 -25.40 -6.61
N ASP A 53 24.37 -25.51 -6.84
CA ASP A 53 25.31 -25.83 -5.76
C ASP A 53 25.38 -24.69 -4.72
N ALA A 54 25.33 -23.43 -5.16
CA ALA A 54 25.20 -22.29 -4.27
C ALA A 54 23.83 -22.24 -3.55
N LEU A 55 22.73 -22.68 -4.18
CA LEU A 55 21.42 -22.73 -3.55
C LEU A 55 21.36 -23.76 -2.42
N LYS A 56 21.95 -24.96 -2.61
CA LYS A 56 22.12 -25.96 -1.53
C LYS A 56 22.86 -25.35 -0.34
N GLU A 57 23.95 -24.63 -0.62
CA GLU A 57 24.76 -23.98 0.40
C GLU A 57 23.99 -22.87 1.16
N VAL A 58 23.05 -22.17 0.51
CA VAL A 58 22.12 -21.24 1.19
C VAL A 58 21.10 -22.01 2.05
N GLU A 59 20.54 -23.11 1.56
CA GLU A 59 19.63 -23.95 2.36
C GLU A 59 20.31 -24.52 3.60
N ASP A 60 21.56 -24.98 3.49
CA ASP A 60 22.38 -25.43 4.61
C ASP A 60 22.68 -24.28 5.58
N LEU A 61 22.97 -23.07 5.09
CA LEU A 61 23.13 -21.89 5.94
C LEU A 61 21.83 -21.57 6.71
N MET A 62 20.66 -21.62 6.06
CA MET A 62 19.36 -21.39 6.71
C MET A 62 19.02 -22.45 7.76
N GLN A 63 19.43 -23.70 7.57
CA GLN A 63 19.21 -24.76 8.55
C GLN A 63 20.12 -24.64 9.78
N ASN A 64 21.37 -24.21 9.59
CA ASN A 64 22.40 -24.20 10.64
C ASN A 64 22.60 -22.83 11.32
N SER A 65 22.14 -21.73 10.71
CA SER A 65 22.30 -20.36 11.25
C SER A 65 21.02 -19.55 11.00
N PRO A 66 20.48 -18.82 12.00
CA PRO A 66 19.28 -18.03 11.77
C PRO A 66 19.59 -16.82 10.87
N CYS A 67 18.73 -16.59 9.88
CA CYS A 67 18.77 -15.39 9.04
C CYS A 67 18.20 -14.20 9.84
N VAL A 68 19.07 -13.23 10.11
CA VAL A 68 18.82 -12.01 10.89
C VAL A 68 18.04 -10.99 10.06
N LEU A 69 18.60 -10.63 8.91
CA LEU A 69 18.08 -9.61 8.00
C LEU A 69 17.75 -10.26 6.67
N SER A 70 16.59 -9.92 6.12
CA SER A 70 16.30 -10.11 4.69
C SER A 70 15.79 -8.78 4.14
N LYS A 71 16.42 -8.28 3.07
CA LYS A 71 16.15 -6.94 2.52
C LYS A 71 16.31 -6.91 1.00
N TRP A 72 15.38 -6.28 0.31
CA TRP A 72 15.60 -5.83 -1.07
C TRP A 72 16.63 -4.69 -1.12
N LYS A 73 17.76 -4.90 -1.80
CA LYS A 73 18.71 -3.83 -2.12
C LYS A 73 18.16 -2.95 -3.25
N ASN A 74 17.59 -3.58 -4.27
CA ASN A 74 16.90 -2.97 -5.40
C ASN A 74 15.89 -4.00 -5.95
N LYS A 75 15.18 -3.67 -7.04
CA LYS A 75 14.15 -4.55 -7.66
C LYS A 75 14.68 -5.92 -8.13
N HIS A 76 15.99 -6.07 -8.29
CA HIS A 76 16.64 -7.26 -8.85
C HIS A 76 17.57 -7.99 -7.86
N THR A 77 17.80 -7.46 -6.66
CA THR A 77 18.76 -8.01 -5.72
C THR A 77 18.16 -8.03 -4.31
N CYS A 78 17.95 -9.23 -3.79
CA CYS A 78 17.64 -9.46 -2.38
C CYS A 78 18.94 -9.83 -1.63
N GLN A 79 19.08 -9.39 -0.39
CA GLN A 79 20.22 -9.70 0.48
C GLN A 79 19.74 -10.33 1.79
N LEU A 80 20.45 -11.38 2.22
CA LEU A 80 20.25 -12.07 3.49
C LEU A 80 21.52 -11.94 4.33
N LEU A 81 21.39 -11.62 5.61
CA LEU A 81 22.49 -11.71 6.57
C LEU A 81 22.18 -12.77 7.64
N PHE A 82 23.15 -13.61 7.92
CA PHE A 82 23.06 -14.68 8.92
C PHE A 82 23.79 -14.29 10.21
N HIS A 83 23.40 -14.89 11.34
CA HIS A 83 24.03 -14.69 12.66
C HIS A 83 25.56 -14.80 12.60
N SER A 84 26.08 -15.76 11.83
CA SER A 84 27.51 -15.99 11.66
C SER A 84 28.28 -14.87 10.93
N GLY A 85 27.60 -13.83 10.43
CA GLY A 85 28.18 -12.81 9.55
C GLY A 85 28.33 -13.22 8.08
N ALA A 86 27.69 -14.33 7.66
CA ALA A 86 27.61 -14.67 6.25
C ALA A 86 26.59 -13.77 5.54
N LEU A 87 26.99 -13.13 4.44
CA LEU A 87 26.13 -12.30 3.59
C LEU A 87 25.82 -13.09 2.30
N VAL A 88 24.54 -13.23 1.99
CA VAL A 88 24.08 -13.86 0.74
C VAL A 88 23.37 -12.81 -0.10
N SER A 89 23.79 -12.66 -1.36
CA SER A 89 23.12 -11.81 -2.35
C SER A 89 22.47 -12.68 -3.44
N LEU A 90 21.18 -12.46 -3.67
CA LEU A 90 20.33 -13.19 -4.60
C LEU A 90 19.94 -12.24 -5.75
N SER A 91 20.39 -12.50 -6.98
CA SER A 91 20.03 -11.70 -8.15
C SER A 91 18.90 -12.33 -8.95
N LEU A 92 17.95 -11.52 -9.38
CA LEU A 92 16.60 -11.89 -9.81
C LEU A 92 16.20 -11.19 -11.12
N SER A 93 15.50 -11.94 -11.97
CA SER A 93 15.02 -11.53 -13.29
C SER A 93 13.55 -11.93 -13.42
N GLY A 94 12.66 -10.96 -13.19
CA GLY A 94 11.31 -11.29 -12.73
C GLY A 94 11.38 -12.07 -11.40
N PRO A 95 10.53 -13.08 -11.21
CA PRO A 95 10.62 -13.98 -10.05
C PRO A 95 11.74 -15.05 -10.17
N GLN A 96 12.45 -15.12 -11.31
CA GLN A 96 13.48 -16.15 -11.54
C GLN A 96 14.80 -15.79 -10.86
N LEU A 97 15.33 -16.71 -10.06
CA LEU A 97 16.66 -16.61 -9.47
C LEU A 97 17.75 -16.86 -10.53
N GLU A 98 18.56 -15.84 -10.81
CA GLU A 98 19.64 -15.93 -11.80
C GLU A 98 21.02 -16.22 -11.20
N LYS A 99 21.28 -15.71 -9.99
CA LYS A 99 22.61 -15.76 -9.37
C LYS A 99 22.49 -15.77 -7.86
N VAL A 100 23.30 -16.59 -7.21
CA VAL A 100 23.53 -16.57 -5.77
C VAL A 100 25.01 -16.25 -5.54
N VAL A 101 25.30 -15.32 -4.64
CA VAL A 101 26.65 -15.02 -4.18
C VAL A 101 26.66 -15.15 -2.66
N ILE A 102 27.52 -16.02 -2.15
CA ILE A 102 27.74 -16.22 -0.71
C ILE A 102 29.09 -15.61 -0.36
N ASP A 103 29.08 -14.68 0.58
CA ASP A 103 30.27 -14.01 1.09
C ASP A 103 30.43 -14.28 2.59
N ARG A 104 31.57 -14.87 2.97
CA ARG A 104 31.94 -15.19 4.35
C ARG A 104 33.04 -14.28 4.91
N THR A 105 33.29 -13.13 4.29
CA THR A 105 34.44 -12.26 4.62
C THR A 105 34.38 -11.68 6.03
N LEU A 106 33.21 -11.63 6.67
CA LEU A 106 33.02 -11.21 8.07
C LEU A 106 33.02 -12.39 9.07
N VAL A 107 32.82 -13.62 8.61
CA VAL A 107 32.74 -14.82 9.47
C VAL A 107 34.08 -14.98 10.19
N GLY A 108 34.05 -15.02 11.53
CA GLY A 108 35.24 -15.10 12.38
C GLY A 108 36.07 -13.80 12.50
N LYS A 109 35.60 -12.66 11.99
CA LYS A 109 36.22 -11.33 12.18
C LYS A 109 35.47 -10.41 13.13
N LEU A 110 34.25 -10.78 13.51
CA LEU A 110 33.41 -10.05 14.45
C LEU A 110 33.70 -10.49 15.89
N ILE A 111 33.34 -9.64 16.87
CA ILE A 111 33.46 -9.97 18.30
C ILE A 111 32.57 -11.13 18.74
N SER A 112 31.48 -11.40 18.01
CA SER A 112 30.51 -12.46 18.29
C SER A 112 29.82 -12.90 17.00
N ASP A 113 29.32 -14.13 17.01
CA ASP A 113 28.43 -14.74 16.01
C ASP A 113 26.94 -14.63 16.39
N THR A 114 26.59 -13.81 17.40
CA THR A 114 25.20 -13.54 17.83
C THR A 114 24.67 -12.20 17.31
N ILE A 115 24.81 -11.94 16.00
CA ILE A 115 24.26 -10.73 15.36
C ILE A 115 22.73 -10.71 15.53
N SER A 116 22.19 -9.62 16.11
CA SER A 116 20.76 -9.51 16.44
C SER A 116 19.92 -8.70 15.44
N ASP A 117 20.53 -7.69 14.80
CA ASP A 117 20.01 -6.95 13.66
C ASP A 117 21.15 -6.28 12.86
N ALA A 118 20.86 -5.77 11.66
CA ALA A 118 21.84 -5.14 10.79
C ALA A 118 21.28 -4.05 9.87
N VAL A 119 22.08 -2.98 9.68
CA VAL A 119 21.89 -2.00 8.62
C VAL A 119 22.95 -2.21 7.54
N LEU A 120 22.50 -2.47 6.30
CA LEU A 120 23.34 -2.57 5.11
C LEU A 120 23.13 -1.32 4.22
N THR A 121 24.22 -0.61 3.93
CA THR A 121 24.28 0.48 2.93
C THR A 121 25.41 0.22 1.91
N ASP A 122 25.48 1.02 0.83
CA ASP A 122 26.57 0.93 -0.14
C ASP A 122 27.91 1.48 0.37
N ASN A 123 27.93 2.13 1.54
CA ASN A 123 29.11 2.80 2.11
C ASN A 123 29.57 2.20 3.46
N PHE A 124 28.68 1.53 4.19
CA PHE A 124 29.00 0.90 5.47
C PHE A 124 27.99 -0.20 5.85
N ILE A 125 28.35 -0.98 6.87
CA ILE A 125 27.46 -1.92 7.56
C ILE A 125 27.49 -1.60 9.05
N ILE A 126 26.32 -1.68 9.70
CA ILE A 126 26.19 -1.62 11.16
C ILE A 126 25.56 -2.94 11.63
N LEU A 127 26.15 -3.56 12.64
CA LEU A 127 25.64 -4.79 13.26
C LEU A 127 25.42 -4.56 14.76
N SER A 128 24.30 -5.03 15.28
CA SER A 128 24.05 -5.21 16.72
C SER A 128 24.27 -6.66 17.12
N PHE A 129 24.56 -6.92 18.41
CA PHE A 129 24.72 -8.28 18.94
C PHE A 129 23.76 -8.53 20.11
N GLU A 130 23.38 -9.79 20.34
CA GLU A 130 22.56 -10.19 21.48
C GLU A 130 23.36 -10.19 22.78
N ASP A 131 24.56 -10.76 22.76
CA ASP A 131 25.42 -10.98 23.95
C ASP A 131 26.26 -9.75 24.35
N HIS A 132 26.39 -8.73 23.50
CA HIS A 132 27.29 -7.60 23.73
C HIS A 132 26.59 -6.24 23.62
N ASN A 133 26.91 -5.33 24.54
CA ASN A 133 26.47 -3.93 24.54
C ASN A 133 27.35 -3.07 23.62
N GLN A 134 27.61 -3.56 22.39
CA GLN A 134 28.44 -2.92 21.39
C GLN A 134 27.78 -2.97 20.01
N LEU A 135 27.98 -1.93 19.21
CA LEU A 135 27.66 -1.92 17.79
C LEU A 135 28.96 -2.06 16.98
N CYS A 136 28.94 -2.94 15.97
CA CYS A 136 30.01 -3.05 15.00
C CYS A 136 29.74 -2.10 13.83
N PHE A 137 30.66 -1.17 13.57
CA PHE A 137 30.64 -0.28 12.42
C PHE A 137 31.73 -0.67 11.42
N ILE A 138 31.32 -1.08 10.23
CA ILE A 138 32.19 -1.55 9.14
C ILE A 138 32.12 -0.52 8.01
N GLN A 139 33.16 0.29 7.86
CA GLN A 139 33.23 1.31 6.82
C GLN A 139 33.95 0.78 5.57
N PHE A 140 33.40 1.01 4.37
CA PHE A 140 34.10 0.76 3.12
C PHE A 140 35.02 1.94 2.78
N THR A 141 36.33 1.69 2.66
CA THR A 141 37.35 2.74 2.49
C THR A 141 37.66 3.05 1.03
N LYS A 142 37.16 2.25 0.09
CA LYS A 142 37.38 2.42 -1.35
C LYS A 142 36.08 2.24 -2.14
N THR A 143 35.71 3.27 -2.90
CA THR A 143 34.72 3.16 -3.97
C THR A 143 35.37 2.43 -5.15
N MET A 144 34.74 1.36 -5.66
CA MET A 144 35.16 0.83 -6.96
C MET A 144 34.82 1.84 -8.06
N ASP A 145 35.71 2.01 -9.03
CA ASP A 145 35.45 2.73 -10.30
C ASP A 145 34.50 1.96 -11.24
N SER A 146 33.57 1.17 -10.66
CA SER A 146 32.52 0.46 -11.38
C SER A 146 31.35 1.40 -11.62
N PRO A 147 30.93 1.66 -12.87
CA PRO A 147 29.75 2.47 -13.16
C PRO A 147 28.45 1.82 -12.69
N ASP A 148 28.48 0.54 -12.31
CA ASP A 148 27.31 -0.23 -11.89
C ASP A 148 27.20 -0.31 -10.36
N VAL A 149 26.59 0.73 -9.77
CA VAL A 149 26.37 0.90 -8.32
C VAL A 149 25.66 -0.32 -7.71
N ASN A 150 24.76 -0.95 -8.46
CA ASN A 150 23.99 -2.11 -8.00
C ASN A 150 24.89 -3.25 -7.50
N LYS A 151 26.00 -3.51 -8.21
CA LYS A 151 26.91 -4.63 -7.94
C LYS A 151 27.82 -4.42 -6.73
N ARG A 152 27.93 -3.19 -6.19
CA ARG A 152 28.95 -2.80 -5.19
C ARG A 152 28.94 -3.63 -3.90
N LEU A 153 27.78 -4.13 -3.48
CA LEU A 153 27.61 -4.93 -2.25
C LEU A 153 27.29 -6.42 -2.52
N GLU A 154 27.53 -6.92 -3.74
CA GLU A 154 27.37 -8.36 -4.01
C GLU A 154 28.48 -9.21 -3.38
N LYS A 155 29.66 -8.63 -3.14
CA LYS A 155 30.82 -9.33 -2.57
C LYS A 155 31.72 -8.41 -1.77
N LEU A 156 31.67 -8.53 -0.44
CA LEU A 156 32.53 -7.82 0.51
C LEU A 156 34.01 -8.17 0.33
N SER A 157 34.32 -9.38 -0.17
CA SER A 157 35.72 -9.80 -0.45
C SER A 157 36.43 -8.96 -1.51
N CYS A 158 35.73 -8.05 -2.19
CA CYS A 158 36.28 -7.16 -3.22
C CYS A 158 36.39 -5.69 -2.74
N LEU A 159 36.02 -5.40 -1.49
CA LEU A 159 36.06 -4.07 -0.90
C LEU A 159 37.16 -4.00 0.17
N ASP A 160 37.90 -2.89 0.18
CA ASP A 160 38.71 -2.51 1.34
C ASP A 160 37.76 -1.97 2.43
N PHE A 161 37.86 -2.49 3.66
CA PHE A 161 36.99 -2.09 4.75
C PHE A 161 37.71 -2.03 6.11
N LYS A 162 37.20 -1.18 7.00
CA LYS A 162 37.67 -1.02 8.37
C LYS A 162 36.54 -1.38 9.34
N ILE A 163 36.81 -2.31 10.25
CA ILE A 163 35.93 -2.62 11.37
C ILE A 163 36.28 -1.70 12.55
N SER A 164 35.25 -1.21 13.24
CA SER A 164 35.33 -0.46 14.49
C SER A 164 34.14 -0.82 15.37
N TYR A 165 34.24 -0.55 16.67
CA TYR A 165 33.21 -0.88 17.65
C TYR A 165 32.85 0.36 18.47
N VAL A 166 31.57 0.49 18.81
CA VAL A 166 31.03 1.59 19.62
C VAL A 166 30.26 0.98 20.78
N ASP A 167 30.67 1.31 22.01
CA ASP A 167 29.94 0.90 23.20
C ASP A 167 28.58 1.62 23.28
N ILE A 168 27.53 0.87 23.58
CA ILE A 168 26.16 1.38 23.71
C ILE A 168 25.60 1.08 25.10
N LEU A 169 24.59 1.87 25.47
CA LEU A 169 23.89 1.69 26.74
C LEU A 169 23.05 0.40 26.72
N GLY A 170 22.90 -0.20 27.90
CA GLY A 170 22.04 -1.37 28.12
C GLY A 170 22.42 -2.10 29.41
N PRO A 171 21.53 -2.94 29.95
CA PRO A 171 21.86 -3.77 31.11
C PRO A 171 23.01 -4.73 30.76
N GLU A 172 24.02 -4.80 31.61
CA GLU A 172 25.14 -5.73 31.44
C GLU A 172 24.71 -7.18 31.74
N GLY A 173 25.30 -8.14 31.03
CA GLY A 173 25.09 -9.58 31.30
C GLY A 173 23.72 -10.15 30.94
N ARG A 174 22.90 -9.44 30.16
CA ARG A 174 21.62 -9.95 29.62
C ARG A 174 21.65 -9.99 28.09
N ARG A 175 21.24 -11.14 27.52
CA ARG A 175 20.92 -11.22 26.09
C ARG A 175 19.80 -10.26 25.74
N MET A 176 20.03 -9.39 24.77
CA MET A 176 19.09 -8.38 24.35
C MET A 176 19.06 -8.27 22.83
N LYS A 177 17.91 -8.57 22.22
CA LYS A 177 17.70 -8.32 20.80
C LYS A 177 17.57 -6.80 20.57
N ARG A 178 18.42 -6.27 19.70
CA ARG A 178 18.51 -4.83 19.41
C ARG A 178 18.22 -4.57 17.96
N HIS A 179 17.26 -3.71 17.71
CA HIS A 179 16.78 -3.35 16.38
C HIS A 179 17.48 -2.09 15.87
N LEU A 180 17.82 -2.08 14.58
CA LEU A 180 18.53 -0.99 13.92
C LEU A 180 17.72 -0.43 12.75
N ALA A 181 17.54 0.89 12.71
CA ALA A 181 16.96 1.57 11.55
C ALA A 181 17.80 2.80 11.16
N ILE A 182 17.80 3.14 9.87
CA ILE A 182 18.59 4.23 9.29
C ILE A 182 17.67 5.16 8.50
N ASN A 183 17.96 6.46 8.51
CA ASN A 183 17.19 7.44 7.74
C ASN A 183 17.53 7.38 6.24
N CYS A 184 16.72 8.04 5.41
CA CYS A 184 16.93 8.03 3.95
C CYS A 184 18.21 8.76 3.50
N MET A 185 18.75 9.68 4.33
CA MET A 185 20.01 10.39 4.09
C MET A 185 21.26 9.58 4.46
N GLN A 186 21.11 8.46 5.16
CA GLN A 186 22.16 7.54 5.63
C GLN A 186 23.19 8.16 6.61
N ASP A 187 22.83 9.25 7.28
CA ASP A 187 23.66 9.95 8.27
C ASP A 187 23.21 9.76 9.72
N MET A 188 21.94 9.36 9.95
CA MET A 188 21.41 9.06 11.28
C MET A 188 20.85 7.64 11.37
N VAL A 189 21.12 7.00 12.52
CA VAL A 189 20.73 5.62 12.82
C VAL A 189 20.09 5.59 14.21
N ILE A 190 19.04 4.80 14.40
CA ILE A 190 18.51 4.47 15.73
C ILE A 190 18.84 3.02 16.09
N CYS A 191 19.11 2.81 17.37
CA CYS A 191 19.22 1.49 17.97
C CYS A 191 18.23 1.38 19.13
N TRP A 192 17.31 0.44 19.09
CA TRP A 192 16.24 0.30 20.09
C TRP A 192 16.01 -1.14 20.53
N TRP A 193 15.36 -1.32 21.67
CA TRP A 193 15.01 -2.63 22.23
C TRP A 193 13.75 -2.53 23.12
N SER A 194 13.13 -3.67 23.41
CA SER A 194 12.01 -3.73 24.37
C SER A 194 12.50 -3.37 25.77
N ALA A 195 11.80 -2.44 26.42
CA ALA A 195 12.03 -2.08 27.81
C ALA A 195 11.50 -3.21 28.71
N THR A 196 12.40 -3.99 29.30
CA THR A 196 12.02 -5.11 30.18
C THR A 196 11.03 -4.64 31.25
N SER A 197 9.83 -5.24 31.27
CA SER A 197 8.81 -4.98 32.28
C SER A 197 9.42 -5.01 33.67
N ASP A 198 9.08 -4.03 34.51
CA ASP A 198 9.81 -3.57 35.69
C ASP A 198 10.35 -4.67 36.62
N GLY A 199 11.47 -5.28 36.20
CA GLY A 199 12.21 -6.33 36.91
C GLY A 199 13.30 -5.74 37.81
N ALA A 200 13.19 -4.45 38.14
CA ALA A 200 13.90 -3.86 39.25
C ALA A 200 13.27 -4.40 40.53
N TRP A 201 13.94 -5.35 41.16
CA TRP A 201 13.56 -5.78 42.50
C TRP A 201 13.57 -4.57 43.46
N PRO A 202 12.81 -4.56 44.57
CA PRO A 202 12.74 -3.40 45.48
C PRO A 202 14.09 -2.94 46.07
N TRP A 203 15.13 -3.77 45.95
CA TRP A 203 16.52 -3.54 46.38
C TRP A 203 17.50 -3.28 45.22
N SER A 204 17.04 -3.26 43.97
CA SER A 204 17.87 -2.81 42.84
C SER A 204 18.22 -1.33 43.03
N PRO A 205 19.48 -0.91 42.82
CA PRO A 205 19.85 0.51 42.87
C PRO A 205 18.96 1.33 41.93
N ILE A 206 18.67 2.57 42.31
CA ILE A 206 17.87 3.49 41.49
C ILE A 206 18.62 3.75 40.19
N SER A 207 18.29 2.97 39.16
CA SER A 207 18.87 3.03 37.82
C SER A 207 18.77 4.47 37.30
N CYS A 208 19.90 5.03 36.88
CA CYS A 208 19.91 6.42 36.42
C CYS A 208 19.18 6.52 35.08
N GLN A 209 18.77 7.73 34.66
CA GLN A 209 17.99 7.90 33.41
C GLN A 209 18.69 7.27 32.18
N ARG A 210 20.03 7.22 32.18
CA ARG A 210 20.86 6.56 31.17
C ARG A 210 20.63 5.05 31.10
N ASP A 211 20.53 4.37 32.24
CA ASP A 211 20.35 2.91 32.31
C ASP A 211 18.91 2.48 31.96
N ARG A 212 17.98 3.44 31.96
CA ARG A 212 16.55 3.26 31.68
C ARG A 212 16.17 3.55 30.23
N ALA A 213 17.12 3.99 29.40
CA ALA A 213 16.91 4.26 27.99
C ALA A 213 16.71 2.95 27.22
N ASN A 214 15.93 3.04 26.14
CA ASN A 214 15.64 1.92 25.23
C ASN A 214 15.58 2.35 23.75
N LEU A 215 15.85 3.63 23.47
CA LEU A 215 16.01 4.20 22.13
C LEU A 215 17.27 5.07 22.11
N LEU A 216 18.25 4.72 21.28
CA LEU A 216 19.48 5.49 21.06
C LEU A 216 19.43 6.16 19.68
N LEU A 217 19.90 7.40 19.61
CA LEU A 217 20.19 8.11 18.37
C LEU A 217 21.71 8.11 18.13
N LEU A 218 22.11 7.67 16.94
CA LEU A 218 23.50 7.51 16.50
C LEU A 218 23.75 8.36 15.26
N GLY A 219 24.91 9.00 15.20
CA GLY A 219 25.40 9.76 14.04
C GLY A 219 26.42 8.94 13.27
N CYS A 220 26.30 8.93 11.94
CA CYS A 220 27.22 8.26 11.02
C CYS A 220 27.89 9.31 10.11
N ALA A 221 28.88 10.02 10.66
CA ALA A 221 29.59 11.09 9.96
C ALA A 221 31.09 10.79 9.83
N HIS A 222 31.70 11.23 8.73
CA HIS A 222 33.16 11.16 8.49
C HIS A 222 33.81 9.78 8.70
N GLY A 223 33.07 8.68 8.49
CA GLY A 223 33.58 7.33 8.69
C GLY A 223 33.65 6.89 10.16
N LYS A 224 32.85 7.49 11.03
CA LYS A 224 32.67 7.08 12.42
C LYS A 224 31.18 6.95 12.74
N LEU A 225 30.89 6.03 13.65
CA LEU A 225 29.61 5.93 14.32
C LEU A 225 29.77 6.50 15.74
N GLU A 226 28.85 7.36 16.18
CA GLU A 226 28.88 7.98 17.50
C GLU A 226 27.49 8.03 18.14
N VAL A 227 27.40 7.89 19.47
CA VAL A 227 26.15 8.00 20.22
C VAL A 227 25.84 9.48 20.45
N LEU A 228 24.80 9.98 19.80
CA LEU A 228 24.36 11.38 19.88
C LEU A 228 23.43 11.63 21.06
N SER A 229 22.45 10.74 21.25
CA SER A 229 21.41 10.89 22.27
C SER A 229 20.83 9.54 22.69
N TYR A 230 20.11 9.56 23.81
CA TYR A 230 19.38 8.42 24.33
C TYR A 230 18.06 8.91 24.94
N VAL A 231 17.01 8.12 24.76
CA VAL A 231 15.67 8.37 25.31
C VAL A 231 15.10 7.06 25.86
N ARG A 232 14.30 7.21 26.92
CA ARG A 232 13.36 6.21 27.38
C ARG A 232 12.01 6.54 26.74
N THR A 233 11.44 5.61 25.97
CA THR A 233 10.06 5.72 25.47
C THR A 233 9.07 5.63 26.63
N GLU A 234 7.88 6.20 26.49
CA GLU A 234 6.87 6.17 27.57
C GLU A 234 6.35 4.74 27.78
N TRP A 235 6.17 3.99 26.68
CA TRP A 235 5.72 2.61 26.67
C TRP A 235 6.69 1.69 25.92
N ASP A 236 6.45 0.37 25.94
CA ASP A 236 7.33 -0.59 25.27
C ASP A 236 7.17 -0.49 23.73
N PRO A 237 8.24 -0.24 22.95
CA PRO A 237 8.12 -0.11 21.49
C PRO A 237 7.87 -1.47 20.82
N LEU A 238 6.79 -1.54 20.03
CA LEU A 238 6.53 -2.61 19.07
C LEU A 238 7.36 -2.41 17.79
N ASP A 239 7.54 -1.16 17.36
CA ASP A 239 8.31 -0.76 16.19
C ASP A 239 8.88 0.64 16.37
N ALA A 240 10.08 0.88 15.83
CA ALA A 240 10.63 2.22 15.68
C ALA A 240 11.47 2.31 14.40
N ARG A 241 11.20 3.32 13.57
CA ARG A 241 11.84 3.56 12.27
C ARG A 241 11.94 5.07 11.98
N PHE A 242 12.84 5.45 11.08
CA PHE A 242 12.80 6.81 10.53
C PHE A 242 11.63 6.97 9.57
N SER A 243 11.09 8.20 9.49
CA SER A 243 10.12 8.57 8.47
C SER A 243 10.76 8.55 7.08
N SER A 244 10.06 7.96 6.11
CA SER A 244 10.43 8.02 4.69
C SER A 244 10.20 9.40 4.07
N VAL A 245 9.33 10.20 4.68
CA VAL A 245 8.98 11.56 4.24
C VAL A 245 9.89 12.62 4.86
N GLN A 246 10.31 12.45 6.12
CA GLN A 246 11.13 13.42 6.86
C GLN A 246 12.34 12.76 7.55
N PRO A 247 13.58 12.92 7.05
CA PRO A 247 14.77 12.20 7.54
C PRO A 247 15.16 12.49 9.00
N GLU A 248 14.66 13.57 9.58
CA GLU A 248 14.89 13.99 10.98
C GLU A 248 13.75 13.56 11.92
N GLN A 249 12.81 12.75 11.46
CA GLN A 249 11.73 12.20 12.30
C GLN A 249 11.88 10.70 12.49
N VAL A 250 11.69 10.26 13.74
CA VAL A 250 11.57 8.87 14.14
C VAL A 250 10.13 8.61 14.54
N LEU A 251 9.51 7.63 13.89
CA LEU A 251 8.16 7.16 14.16
C LEU A 251 8.25 5.91 15.02
N THR A 252 7.50 5.86 16.12
CA THR A 252 7.35 4.64 16.93
C THR A 252 5.89 4.19 16.99
N VAL A 253 5.71 2.93 17.36
CA VAL A 253 4.43 2.36 17.80
C VAL A 253 4.71 1.70 19.15
N GLU A 254 4.04 2.15 20.21
CA GLU A 254 4.33 1.72 21.58
C GLU A 254 3.09 1.09 22.25
N HIS A 255 3.29 0.03 23.05
CA HIS A 255 2.24 -0.71 23.76
C HIS A 255 1.72 0.06 24.97
N SER A 256 0.79 0.97 24.73
CA SER A 256 0.15 1.77 25.77
C SER A 256 -1.06 1.09 26.40
N VAL A 257 -1.51 1.62 27.54
CA VAL A 257 -2.65 1.10 28.30
C VAL A 257 -3.54 2.26 28.74
N SER A 258 -4.86 2.12 28.60
CA SER A 258 -5.83 3.14 29.01
C SER A 258 -5.92 3.28 30.54
N SER A 259 -6.53 4.37 31.03
CA SER A 259 -6.83 4.51 32.46
C SER A 259 -7.76 3.41 33.00
N ALA A 260 -8.57 2.80 32.13
CA ALA A 260 -9.43 1.64 32.43
C ALA A 260 -8.70 0.28 32.33
N LYS A 261 -7.38 0.29 32.05
CA LYS A 261 -6.54 -0.89 31.78
C LYS A 261 -6.84 -1.64 30.47
N GLU A 262 -7.44 -0.95 29.51
CA GLU A 262 -7.68 -1.50 28.16
C GLU A 262 -6.42 -1.36 27.29
N PRO A 263 -6.16 -2.29 26.35
CA PRO A 263 -5.00 -2.21 25.47
C PRO A 263 -5.14 -1.05 24.48
N MET A 264 -4.04 -0.33 24.28
CA MET A 264 -3.95 0.80 23.35
C MET A 264 -2.67 0.65 22.52
N ALA A 265 -2.55 1.42 21.44
CA ALA A 265 -1.27 1.67 20.77
C ALA A 265 -1.04 3.17 20.66
N ASP A 266 0.09 3.65 21.18
CA ASP A 266 0.52 5.04 21.04
C ASP A 266 1.44 5.15 19.81
N SER A 267 0.98 5.85 18.78
CA SER A 267 1.77 6.22 17.60
C SER A 267 2.50 7.53 17.89
N CYS A 268 3.78 7.47 18.22
CA CYS A 268 4.57 8.63 18.61
C CYS A 268 5.45 9.14 17.46
N VAL A 269 5.63 10.45 17.40
CA VAL A 269 6.56 11.14 16.50
C VAL A 269 7.64 11.83 17.33
N TYR A 270 8.88 11.40 17.15
CA TYR A 270 10.06 12.01 17.75
C TYR A 270 10.83 12.82 16.72
N LYS A 271 11.27 14.03 17.06
CA LYS A 271 12.13 14.86 16.20
C LYS A 271 13.58 14.84 16.66
N CYS A 272 14.50 14.70 15.71
CA CYS A 272 15.94 14.73 15.89
C CYS A 272 16.46 16.16 15.68
N VAL A 273 16.43 17.00 16.74
CA VAL A 273 16.84 18.41 16.67
C VAL A 273 18.18 18.59 17.39
N ARG A 274 19.21 19.10 16.68
CA ARG A 274 20.56 19.37 17.23
C ARG A 274 21.13 18.16 18.00
N ASN A 275 21.14 17.00 17.35
CA ASN A 275 21.64 15.73 17.91
C ASN A 275 20.89 15.26 19.17
N ARG A 276 19.67 15.73 19.43
CA ARG A 276 18.78 15.26 20.51
C ARG A 276 17.47 14.76 19.92
N ILE A 277 16.94 13.69 20.49
CA ILE A 277 15.64 13.13 20.12
C ILE A 277 14.58 13.50 21.17
N GLN A 278 13.43 14.02 20.74
CA GLN A 278 12.34 14.46 21.62
C GLN A 278 10.97 14.10 21.02
N CYS A 279 10.08 13.53 21.82
CA CYS A 279 8.71 13.25 21.40
C CYS A 279 7.94 14.58 21.21
N THR A 280 7.34 14.78 20.04
CA THR A 280 6.56 15.99 19.71
C THR A 280 5.07 15.73 19.51
N THR A 281 4.67 14.49 19.25
CA THR A 281 3.27 14.14 18.97
C THR A 281 3.01 12.71 19.39
N VAL A 282 1.88 12.46 20.03
CA VAL A 282 1.43 11.12 20.44
C VAL A 282 -0.04 10.98 20.03
N THR A 283 -0.33 10.01 19.18
CA THR A 283 -1.69 9.65 18.78
C THR A 283 -2.05 8.32 19.39
N ARG A 284 -3.06 8.29 20.27
CA ARG A 284 -3.50 7.07 20.96
C ARG A 284 -4.61 6.38 20.19
N ILE A 285 -4.42 5.11 19.87
CA ILE A 285 -5.36 4.28 19.11
C ILE A 285 -5.94 3.21 20.06
N PRO A 286 -7.25 3.18 20.30
CA PRO A 286 -7.87 2.17 21.15
C PRO A 286 -7.95 0.82 20.46
N LEU A 287 -7.65 -0.26 21.19
CA LEU A 287 -7.64 -1.62 20.68
C LEU A 287 -8.52 -2.55 21.53
N ARG A 288 -8.96 -3.66 20.94
CA ARG A 288 -9.66 -4.74 21.67
C ARG A 288 -8.70 -5.73 22.33
N ALA A 289 -7.56 -5.97 21.69
CA ALA A 289 -6.47 -6.80 22.19
C ALA A 289 -5.12 -6.15 21.87
N ARG A 290 -4.05 -6.62 22.51
CA ARG A 290 -2.70 -6.06 22.35
C ARG A 290 -2.21 -6.21 20.90
N ALA A 291 -1.55 -5.19 20.37
CA ALA A 291 -0.90 -5.27 19.05
C ALA A 291 0.33 -6.19 19.10
N ILE A 292 0.49 -7.05 18.09
CA ILE A 292 1.62 -7.99 17.93
C ILE A 292 2.47 -7.70 16.68
N SER A 293 1.92 -6.93 15.73
CA SER A 293 2.60 -6.53 14.50
C SER A 293 2.06 -5.19 14.01
N CYS A 294 2.83 -4.48 13.21
CA CYS A 294 2.38 -3.23 12.60
C CYS A 294 3.11 -2.91 11.30
N CYS A 295 2.48 -2.11 10.43
CA CYS A 295 3.15 -1.44 9.33
C CYS A 295 2.54 -0.06 9.06
N ARG A 296 3.31 0.81 8.39
CA ARG A 296 2.80 2.03 7.77
C ARG A 296 2.77 1.87 6.26
N ASP A 297 1.93 2.66 5.60
CA ASP A 297 2.00 2.83 4.15
C ASP A 297 3.14 3.78 3.74
N VAL A 298 3.27 4.04 2.44
CA VAL A 298 4.40 4.82 1.88
C VAL A 298 4.26 6.33 2.14
N THR A 299 3.03 6.82 2.30
CA THR A 299 2.72 8.21 2.65
C THR A 299 2.72 8.48 4.16
N GLU A 300 2.77 7.42 4.97
CA GLU A 300 2.84 7.41 6.44
C GLU A 300 1.60 7.98 7.15
N ASP A 301 0.53 8.27 6.41
CA ASP A 301 -0.77 8.68 6.93
C ASP A 301 -1.64 7.49 7.35
N LYS A 302 -1.29 6.25 6.98
CA LYS A 302 -1.98 5.03 7.42
C LYS A 302 -1.08 4.16 8.29
N LEU A 303 -1.57 3.84 9.48
CA LEU A 303 -0.95 2.90 10.42
C LEU A 303 -1.85 1.67 10.58
N VAL A 304 -1.32 0.49 10.26
CA VAL A 304 -2.00 -0.80 10.46
C VAL A 304 -1.38 -1.52 11.64
N LEU A 305 -2.24 -2.10 12.48
CA LEU A 305 -1.91 -2.88 13.66
C LEU A 305 -2.58 -4.26 13.56
N GLY A 306 -1.84 -5.34 13.79
CA GLY A 306 -2.38 -6.68 13.97
C GLY A 306 -2.44 -7.04 15.45
N CYS A 307 -3.56 -7.58 15.92
CA CYS A 307 -3.82 -7.83 17.34
C CYS A 307 -3.89 -9.33 17.70
N GLU A 308 -3.72 -9.64 19.00
CA GLU A 308 -3.76 -11.01 19.55
C GLU A 308 -5.11 -11.73 19.33
N ASP A 309 -6.21 -10.99 19.22
CA ASP A 309 -7.56 -11.50 18.92
C ASP A 309 -7.80 -11.76 17.42
N SER A 310 -6.74 -11.70 16.61
CA SER A 310 -6.78 -11.76 15.14
C SER A 310 -7.56 -10.61 14.48
N SER A 311 -7.80 -9.50 15.20
CA SER A 311 -8.27 -8.27 14.56
C SER A 311 -7.12 -7.53 13.86
N VAL A 312 -7.47 -6.83 12.78
CA VAL A 312 -6.59 -5.91 12.05
C VAL A 312 -7.21 -4.52 12.14
N VAL A 313 -6.46 -3.57 12.68
CA VAL A 313 -6.90 -2.19 12.92
C VAL A 313 -6.12 -1.25 12.03
N LEU A 314 -6.81 -0.45 11.23
CA LEU A 314 -6.23 0.59 10.37
C LEU A 314 -6.63 1.96 10.93
N TYR A 315 -5.64 2.74 11.35
CA TYR A 315 -5.79 4.15 11.68
C TYR A 315 -5.34 5.01 10.49
N GLU A 316 -6.27 5.81 9.95
CA GLU A 316 -6.00 6.77 8.88
C GLU A 316 -5.92 8.19 9.47
N ALA A 317 -4.71 8.74 9.57
CA ALA A 317 -4.46 10.07 10.12
C ALA A 317 -5.12 11.18 9.30
N TYR A 318 -5.29 10.98 7.97
CA TYR A 318 -5.93 11.98 7.11
C TYR A 318 -7.42 12.15 7.38
N ASN A 319 -8.18 11.14 7.80
CA ASN A 319 -9.58 11.35 8.22
C ASN A 319 -9.77 11.23 9.74
N GLN A 320 -8.73 10.83 10.49
CA GLN A 320 -8.79 10.44 11.91
C GLN A 320 -9.78 9.28 12.17
N VAL A 321 -9.98 8.43 11.17
CA VAL A 321 -10.86 7.26 11.23
C VAL A 321 -10.05 6.04 11.64
N THR A 322 -10.65 5.20 12.49
CA THR A 322 -10.12 3.88 12.83
C THR A 322 -11.07 2.82 12.26
N LEU A 323 -10.58 2.02 11.31
CA LEU A 323 -11.27 0.86 10.76
C LEU A 323 -10.79 -0.41 11.47
N LEU A 324 -11.67 -1.39 11.60
CA LEU A 324 -11.37 -2.69 12.22
C LEU A 324 -11.98 -3.80 11.37
N ALA A 325 -11.14 -4.77 10.99
CA ALA A 325 -11.55 -6.02 10.37
C ALA A 325 -11.12 -7.22 11.23
N GLN A 326 -11.80 -8.35 11.05
CA GLN A 326 -11.39 -9.62 11.64
C GLN A 326 -10.64 -10.42 10.57
N ALA A 327 -9.38 -10.79 10.84
CA ALA A 327 -8.64 -11.71 9.99
C ALA A 327 -9.06 -13.16 10.27
N GLU A 328 -8.91 -14.01 9.25
CA GLU A 328 -9.10 -15.46 9.36
C GLU A 328 -7.87 -16.15 9.97
N LEU A 329 -6.79 -15.40 10.17
CA LEU A 329 -5.50 -15.87 10.66
C LEU A 329 -4.91 -14.90 11.70
N LEU A 330 -3.97 -15.37 12.53
CA LEU A 330 -3.28 -14.52 13.51
C LEU A 330 -2.27 -13.61 12.78
N PRO A 331 -2.35 -12.28 12.89
CA PRO A 331 -1.53 -11.34 12.10
C PRO A 331 -0.11 -11.19 12.67
N ALA A 332 0.73 -12.21 12.46
CA ALA A 332 2.12 -12.24 12.93
C ALA A 332 3.05 -11.30 12.14
N VAL A 333 2.80 -11.13 10.84
CA VAL A 333 3.54 -10.21 9.95
C VAL A 333 2.56 -9.42 9.09
N ILE A 334 2.84 -8.14 8.85
CA ILE A 334 2.00 -7.26 8.02
C ILE A 334 2.89 -6.41 7.12
N THR A 335 2.49 -6.22 5.86
CA THR A 335 3.17 -5.28 4.94
C THR A 335 2.20 -4.64 3.96
N TYR A 336 2.33 -3.32 3.79
CA TYR A 336 1.58 -2.54 2.80
C TYR A 336 2.25 -2.62 1.43
N HIS A 337 1.47 -2.78 0.35
CA HIS A 337 2.02 -2.73 -1.01
C HIS A 337 2.56 -1.34 -1.35
N PRO A 338 3.71 -1.20 -2.04
CA PRO A 338 4.35 0.11 -2.29
C PRO A 338 3.53 1.12 -3.12
N SER A 339 2.50 0.69 -3.85
CA SER A 339 1.57 1.59 -4.56
C SER A 339 0.38 2.06 -3.69
N GLY A 340 0.25 1.54 -2.47
CA GLY A 340 -0.93 1.75 -1.64
C GLY A 340 -2.14 0.88 -1.99
N ALA A 341 -2.03 -0.13 -2.87
CA ALA A 341 -3.19 -0.91 -3.35
C ALA A 341 -3.77 -1.93 -2.37
N VAL A 342 -2.93 -2.70 -1.69
CA VAL A 342 -3.35 -3.82 -0.82
C VAL A 342 -2.46 -3.92 0.41
N LEU A 343 -3.06 -4.46 1.47
CA LEU A 343 -2.42 -4.90 2.69
C LEU A 343 -2.25 -6.42 2.65
N VAL A 344 -1.05 -6.92 2.96
CA VAL A 344 -0.81 -8.36 3.16
C VAL A 344 -0.61 -8.63 4.64
N VAL A 345 -1.36 -9.58 5.17
CA VAL A 345 -1.27 -10.08 6.54
C VAL A 345 -0.86 -11.54 6.47
N GLY A 346 0.09 -11.97 7.31
CA GLY A 346 0.58 -13.35 7.34
C GLY A 346 0.66 -13.93 8.75
N SER A 347 0.36 -15.22 8.87
CA SER A 347 0.44 -15.98 10.13
C SER A 347 1.74 -16.77 10.22
N SER A 348 2.22 -16.99 11.44
CA SER A 348 3.35 -17.88 11.73
C SER A 348 3.06 -19.35 11.39
N GLN A 349 1.82 -19.71 11.01
CA GLN A 349 1.46 -21.04 10.52
C GLN A 349 1.71 -21.21 9.01
N GLY A 350 2.18 -20.16 8.33
CA GLY A 350 2.43 -20.21 6.89
C GLY A 350 1.18 -19.92 6.06
N GLU A 351 0.40 -18.92 6.46
CA GLU A 351 -0.79 -18.48 5.73
C GLU A 351 -0.69 -16.99 5.40
N LEU A 352 -1.31 -16.56 4.29
CA LEU A 352 -1.47 -15.15 3.93
C LEU A 352 -2.93 -14.80 3.68
N GLN A 353 -3.33 -13.58 4.05
CA GLN A 353 -4.62 -12.96 3.74
C GLN A 353 -4.36 -11.57 3.13
N LEU A 354 -5.21 -11.14 2.20
CA LEU A 354 -5.17 -9.80 1.63
C LEU A 354 -6.35 -8.97 2.11
N PHE A 355 -6.11 -7.67 2.28
CA PHE A 355 -7.15 -6.66 2.43
C PHE A 355 -6.90 -5.51 1.47
N ASP A 356 -7.95 -4.81 1.07
CA ASP A 356 -7.82 -3.54 0.36
C ASP A 356 -7.57 -2.36 1.32
N THR A 357 -7.59 -1.15 0.78
CA THR A 357 -7.37 0.10 1.53
C THR A 357 -8.50 0.47 2.50
N ALA A 358 -9.67 -0.16 2.38
CA ALA A 358 -10.82 -0.01 3.27
C ALA A 358 -10.94 -1.16 4.29
N LEU A 359 -9.93 -2.04 4.37
CA LEU A 359 -9.92 -3.27 5.16
C LEU A 359 -10.97 -4.33 4.74
N SER A 360 -11.48 -4.29 3.50
CA SER A 360 -12.29 -5.38 2.96
C SER A 360 -11.38 -6.53 2.48
N PRO A 361 -11.67 -7.81 2.83
CA PRO A 361 -10.81 -8.94 2.51
C PRO A 361 -10.88 -9.30 1.02
N ILE A 362 -9.72 -9.35 0.36
CA ILE A 362 -9.59 -9.79 -1.04
C ILE A 362 -9.13 -11.26 -1.06
N LYS A 363 -9.80 -12.09 -1.86
CA LYS A 363 -9.41 -13.48 -2.04
C LYS A 363 -8.09 -13.64 -2.81
N ILE A 364 -7.43 -14.78 -2.64
CA ILE A 364 -6.21 -15.15 -3.36
C ILE A 364 -6.52 -16.34 -4.25
N GLN A 365 -6.12 -16.28 -5.52
CA GLN A 365 -6.08 -17.42 -6.43
C GLN A 365 -4.63 -17.63 -6.83
N LEU A 366 -4.03 -18.72 -6.38
CA LEU A 366 -2.81 -19.22 -6.99
C LEU A 366 -3.14 -19.72 -8.41
N LEU A 367 -2.31 -19.45 -9.42
CA LEU A 367 -2.56 -19.97 -10.76
C LEU A 367 -2.66 -21.50 -10.69
N ALA A 368 -3.78 -22.05 -11.13
CA ALA A 368 -4.10 -23.46 -11.04
C ALA A 368 -4.97 -23.86 -12.23
N GLN A 369 -5.18 -25.16 -12.43
CA GLN A 369 -6.11 -25.63 -13.46
C GLN A 369 -7.56 -25.26 -13.13
N ASP A 370 -7.93 -25.36 -11.85
CA ASP A 370 -9.27 -25.08 -11.37
C ASP A 370 -9.42 -23.67 -10.78
N TYR A 371 -10.64 -23.13 -10.89
CA TYR A 371 -11.01 -21.83 -10.37
C TYR A 371 -11.56 -21.96 -8.95
N SER A 372 -10.75 -21.60 -7.95
CA SER A 372 -11.02 -21.80 -6.53
C SER A 372 -10.40 -20.69 -5.66
N PRO A 373 -10.86 -19.42 -5.76
CA PRO A 373 -10.29 -18.32 -4.99
C PRO A 373 -10.60 -18.46 -3.49
N GLU A 374 -9.55 -18.62 -2.69
CA GLU A 374 -9.59 -18.81 -1.24
C GLU A 374 -9.44 -17.47 -0.50
N ALA A 375 -9.93 -17.36 0.73
CA ALA A 375 -9.74 -16.15 1.54
C ALA A 375 -8.32 -16.06 2.12
N THR A 376 -7.70 -17.21 2.40
CA THR A 376 -6.30 -17.33 2.81
C THR A 376 -5.52 -18.23 1.85
N LEU A 377 -4.26 -17.90 1.57
CA LEU A 377 -3.31 -18.76 0.87
C LEU A 377 -2.50 -19.55 1.91
N GLN A 378 -2.72 -20.85 2.00
CA GLN A 378 -2.06 -21.73 2.98
C GLN A 378 -0.84 -22.44 2.37
N PHE A 379 0.37 -21.95 2.67
CA PHE A 379 1.62 -22.57 2.18
C PHE A 379 1.83 -23.99 2.73
N SER A 380 1.30 -24.28 3.92
CA SER A 380 1.32 -25.61 4.54
C SER A 380 0.63 -26.70 3.71
N LYS A 381 -0.26 -26.36 2.78
CA LYS A 381 -0.84 -27.33 1.81
C LYS A 381 0.18 -27.92 0.84
N HIS A 382 1.30 -27.22 0.62
CA HIS A 382 2.31 -27.53 -0.41
C HIS A 382 3.68 -27.91 0.18
N CYS A 383 3.84 -27.92 1.51
CA CYS A 383 5.06 -28.31 2.23
C CYS A 383 4.80 -29.52 3.13
N GLU A 384 5.61 -30.57 3.06
CA GLU A 384 5.46 -31.74 3.96
C GLU A 384 5.75 -31.42 5.44
N VAL A 385 6.60 -30.41 5.68
CA VAL A 385 6.96 -29.92 7.01
C VAL A 385 6.29 -28.56 7.22
N PRO A 386 5.57 -28.33 8.33
CA PRO A 386 5.03 -27.01 8.65
C PRO A 386 6.19 -26.05 8.94
N THR A 387 6.43 -25.14 8.01
CA THR A 387 7.49 -24.13 8.12
C THR A 387 6.90 -22.79 8.57
N SER A 388 7.39 -22.24 9.68
CA SER A 388 6.90 -20.96 10.22
C SER A 388 7.23 -19.81 9.29
N LEU A 389 6.25 -18.98 8.92
CA LEU A 389 6.49 -17.76 8.15
C LEU A 389 7.07 -16.68 9.08
N ILE A 390 8.30 -16.26 8.80
CA ILE A 390 9.05 -15.31 9.64
C ILE A 390 8.99 -13.89 9.07
N GLN A 391 8.93 -13.74 7.74
CA GLN A 391 9.01 -12.43 7.12
C GLN A 391 8.34 -12.41 5.74
N ILE A 392 7.61 -11.33 5.47
CA ILE A 392 7.14 -10.93 4.14
C ILE A 392 7.66 -9.53 3.82
N GLN A 393 8.09 -9.27 2.58
CA GLN A 393 8.58 -7.96 2.17
C GLN A 393 8.45 -7.71 0.66
N TRP A 394 7.75 -6.65 0.29
CA TRP A 394 7.62 -6.22 -1.11
C TRP A 394 8.95 -5.73 -1.70
N ALA A 395 9.17 -6.05 -2.98
CA ALA A 395 10.22 -5.45 -3.79
C ALA A 395 9.89 -3.97 -4.08
N ALA A 396 10.47 -3.08 -3.28
CA ALA A 396 10.29 -1.63 -3.40
C ALA A 396 11.60 -0.94 -3.86
N LEU A 397 11.47 0.20 -4.53
CA LEU A 397 12.61 1.06 -4.85
C LEU A 397 12.86 2.01 -3.67
N PRO A 398 14.09 2.08 -3.10
CA PRO A 398 14.50 3.21 -2.28
C PRO A 398 14.46 4.48 -3.14
N VAL A 399 13.64 5.46 -2.75
CA VAL A 399 13.18 6.55 -3.63
C VAL A 399 14.32 7.34 -4.29
N ALA A 400 14.42 7.24 -5.61
CA ALA A 400 14.96 8.27 -6.50
C ALA A 400 14.44 8.03 -7.93
N PHE A 401 13.39 8.77 -8.33
CA PHE A 401 12.81 8.84 -9.68
C PHE A 401 12.34 7.51 -10.32
N PRO A 402 11.02 7.24 -10.40
CA PRO A 402 10.52 6.16 -11.24
C PRO A 402 10.76 6.50 -12.73
N ASN A 403 11.55 5.67 -13.42
CA ASN A 403 11.68 5.76 -14.87
C ASN A 403 10.43 5.14 -15.53
N PRO A 404 9.62 5.89 -16.29
CA PRO A 404 8.37 5.36 -16.87
C PRO A 404 8.58 4.35 -18.01
N ASN A 405 9.84 4.12 -18.44
CA ASN A 405 10.20 3.23 -19.54
C ASN A 405 10.93 1.93 -19.13
N SER A 406 11.12 1.66 -17.83
CA SER A 406 11.70 0.38 -17.41
C SER A 406 10.66 -0.75 -17.44
N MET A 407 11.05 -1.90 -17.99
CA MET A 407 10.35 -3.18 -17.87
C MET A 407 10.57 -3.75 -16.45
N ASP A 408 10.23 -2.96 -15.44
CA ASP A 408 10.51 -3.27 -14.05
C ASP A 408 9.56 -4.33 -13.50
N ILE A 409 10.09 -5.10 -12.55
CA ILE A 409 9.31 -6.06 -11.79
C ILE A 409 8.48 -5.28 -10.78
N HIS A 410 7.18 -5.35 -10.92
CA HIS A 410 6.21 -4.85 -9.96
C HIS A 410 5.58 -6.03 -9.21
N ASP A 411 5.06 -5.75 -8.02
CA ASP A 411 4.19 -6.65 -7.25
C ASP A 411 4.81 -8.02 -6.93
N LEU A 412 6.11 -8.02 -6.59
CA LEU A 412 6.84 -9.19 -6.11
C LEU A 412 7.02 -9.13 -4.59
N LEU A 413 6.46 -10.11 -3.87
CA LEU A 413 6.54 -10.23 -2.41
C LEU A 413 7.57 -11.31 -2.04
N LEU A 414 8.64 -10.96 -1.34
CA LEU A 414 9.54 -11.93 -0.70
C LEU A 414 8.79 -12.65 0.41
N VAL A 415 8.92 -13.98 0.47
CA VAL A 415 8.34 -14.84 1.51
C VAL A 415 9.47 -15.68 2.10
N ARG A 416 9.76 -15.51 3.40
CA ARG A 416 10.81 -16.24 4.11
C ARG A 416 10.24 -17.07 5.25
N PHE A 417 10.50 -18.38 5.19
CA PHE A 417 10.18 -19.32 6.26
C PHE A 417 11.39 -19.58 7.18
N ASP A 418 11.11 -20.00 8.42
CA ASP A 418 12.14 -20.44 9.35
C ASP A 418 12.88 -21.65 8.78
N LYS A 419 14.21 -21.57 8.76
CA LYS A 419 15.13 -22.55 8.16
C LYS A 419 14.88 -22.88 6.68
N GLY A 420 14.09 -22.05 5.99
CA GLY A 420 13.73 -22.21 4.59
C GLY A 420 12.47 -23.06 4.36
N PRO A 421 11.90 -23.07 3.15
CA PRO A 421 12.45 -22.51 1.92
C PRO A 421 12.44 -20.96 1.89
N LEU A 422 13.08 -20.39 0.87
CA LEU A 422 12.94 -18.98 0.52
C LEU A 422 12.23 -18.90 -0.83
N GLY A 423 11.38 -17.90 -1.02
CA GLY A 423 10.70 -17.71 -2.28
C GLY A 423 10.11 -16.32 -2.45
N VAL A 424 9.42 -16.16 -3.57
CA VAL A 424 8.65 -14.95 -3.89
C VAL A 424 7.25 -15.32 -4.37
N LEU A 425 6.27 -14.52 -3.97
CA LEU A 425 4.91 -14.55 -4.50
C LEU A 425 4.78 -13.36 -5.48
N GLN A 426 4.56 -13.67 -6.75
CA GLN A 426 4.29 -12.67 -7.79
C GLN A 426 2.78 -12.46 -7.92
N PHE A 427 2.34 -11.21 -7.90
CA PHE A 427 0.95 -10.87 -8.16
C PHE A 427 0.76 -10.56 -9.66
N LYS A 428 -0.37 -11.03 -10.22
CA LYS A 428 -0.70 -10.93 -11.66
C LYS A 428 -1.97 -10.13 -11.91
N LEU A 429 -2.12 -9.00 -11.21
CA LEU A 429 -3.10 -7.95 -11.55
C LEU A 429 -2.44 -6.89 -12.45
N GLY A 430 -3.24 -5.95 -12.98
CA GLY A 430 -2.68 -4.80 -13.70
C GLY A 430 -2.75 -4.80 -15.23
N VAL A 431 -3.54 -5.67 -15.90
CA VAL A 431 -3.70 -5.62 -17.38
C VAL A 431 -4.09 -4.20 -17.89
N ILE A 432 -4.69 -3.37 -17.04
CA ILE A 432 -5.17 -2.02 -17.36
C ILE A 432 -4.07 -0.95 -17.18
N THR A 433 -3.27 -0.99 -16.10
CA THR A 433 -2.16 -0.04 -15.83
C THR A 433 -0.78 -0.53 -16.27
N ARG A 434 -0.70 -1.42 -17.29
CA ARG A 434 0.55 -1.99 -17.81
C ARG A 434 1.28 -2.96 -16.86
N GLY A 435 0.57 -3.56 -15.91
CA GLY A 435 1.05 -4.63 -15.05
C GLY A 435 1.49 -4.19 -13.65
N GLN A 436 0.85 -3.17 -13.08
CA GLN A 436 1.07 -2.75 -11.69
C GLN A 436 -0.21 -2.96 -10.87
N LEU A 437 -0.07 -3.44 -9.64
CA LEU A 437 -1.14 -3.54 -8.67
C LEU A 437 -1.37 -2.16 -8.03
N GLY A 438 -2.41 -1.44 -8.47
CA GLY A 438 -2.85 -0.15 -7.91
C GLY A 438 -4.27 -0.21 -7.30
N PRO A 439 -4.71 0.84 -6.58
CA PRO A 439 -6.12 0.97 -6.16
C PRO A 439 -7.10 0.94 -7.35
N VAL A 440 -6.66 1.43 -8.52
CA VAL A 440 -7.41 1.39 -9.78
C VAL A 440 -7.71 -0.06 -10.20
N GLU A 441 -6.74 -0.96 -10.11
CA GLU A 441 -6.89 -2.38 -10.43
C GLU A 441 -7.91 -3.06 -9.53
N ILE A 442 -7.83 -2.78 -8.24
CA ILE A 442 -8.74 -3.34 -7.22
C ILE A 442 -10.17 -2.90 -7.52
N ILE A 443 -10.40 -1.60 -7.77
CA ILE A 443 -11.72 -1.07 -8.16
C ILE A 443 -12.21 -1.71 -9.47
N HIS A 444 -11.36 -1.83 -10.49
CA HIS A 444 -11.74 -2.50 -11.74
C HIS A 444 -12.01 -4.01 -11.58
N GLN A 445 -11.36 -4.67 -10.62
CA GLN A 445 -11.61 -6.06 -10.28
C GLN A 445 -12.95 -6.21 -9.53
N TYR A 446 -13.27 -5.35 -8.57
CA TYR A 446 -14.58 -5.31 -7.92
C TYR A 446 -15.72 -5.07 -8.92
N ILE A 447 -15.55 -4.10 -9.83
CA ILE A 447 -16.52 -3.84 -10.94
C ILE A 447 -16.72 -5.06 -11.83
N ARG A 448 -15.68 -5.89 -12.05
CA ARG A 448 -15.78 -7.13 -12.85
C ARG A 448 -16.68 -8.18 -12.19
N TYR A 449 -16.74 -8.22 -10.86
CA TYR A 449 -17.52 -9.19 -10.10
C TYR A 449 -18.83 -8.62 -9.51
N ASP A 450 -19.26 -7.42 -9.95
CA ASP A 450 -20.45 -6.69 -9.48
C ASP A 450 -20.40 -6.33 -7.97
N GLU A 451 -19.20 -6.29 -7.38
CA GLU A 451 -18.94 -5.95 -5.98
C GLU A 451 -18.79 -4.42 -5.80
N ILE A 452 -19.80 -3.68 -6.27
CA ILE A 452 -19.71 -2.23 -6.43
C ILE A 452 -19.57 -1.48 -5.10
N GLN A 453 -20.06 -2.02 -3.99
CA GLN A 453 -19.89 -1.40 -2.68
C GLN A 453 -18.42 -1.33 -2.28
N GLU A 454 -17.65 -2.41 -2.48
CA GLU A 454 -16.22 -2.44 -2.14
C GLU A 454 -15.41 -1.51 -3.06
N ALA A 455 -15.80 -1.41 -4.34
CA ALA A 455 -15.23 -0.42 -5.25
C ALA A 455 -15.41 1.03 -4.76
N ILE A 456 -16.56 1.35 -4.15
CA ILE A 456 -16.85 2.67 -3.56
C ILE A 456 -16.09 2.85 -2.24
N ASN A 457 -16.02 1.81 -1.40
CA ASN A 457 -15.27 1.83 -0.14
C ASN A 457 -13.79 2.18 -0.43
N VAL A 458 -13.14 1.49 -1.38
CA VAL A 458 -11.77 1.81 -1.81
C VAL A 458 -11.68 3.25 -2.31
N LEU A 459 -12.59 3.69 -3.19
CA LEU A 459 -12.58 5.08 -3.70
C LEU A 459 -12.68 6.12 -2.58
N SER A 460 -13.48 5.89 -1.54
CA SER A 460 -13.59 6.82 -0.40
C SER A 460 -12.31 6.94 0.44
N THR A 461 -11.42 5.94 0.40
CA THR A 461 -10.10 5.98 1.06
C THR A 461 -9.00 6.59 0.19
N MET A 462 -9.31 6.99 -1.06
CA MET A 462 -8.37 7.65 -1.97
C MET A 462 -8.41 9.16 -1.78
N ASN A 463 -7.24 9.80 -1.69
CA ASN A 463 -7.15 11.24 -1.48
C ASN A 463 -7.18 12.00 -2.82
N TRP A 464 -8.32 12.64 -3.13
CA TRP A 464 -8.50 13.46 -4.34
C TRP A 464 -7.43 14.56 -4.53
N ASN A 465 -6.88 15.11 -3.44
CA ASN A 465 -5.89 16.19 -3.52
C ASN A 465 -4.49 15.73 -3.94
N THR A 466 -4.17 14.44 -3.76
CA THR A 466 -2.88 13.85 -4.18
C THR A 466 -3.03 12.88 -5.36
N MET A 467 -4.21 12.29 -5.55
CA MET A 467 -4.49 11.21 -6.51
C MET A 467 -5.62 11.54 -7.49
N GLY A 468 -5.98 12.82 -7.67
CA GLY A 468 -7.17 13.25 -8.42
C GLY A 468 -7.44 12.56 -9.77
N GLN A 469 -6.41 12.36 -10.60
CA GLN A 469 -6.55 11.63 -11.87
C GLN A 469 -6.97 10.16 -11.66
N GLN A 470 -6.42 9.46 -10.67
CA GLN A 470 -6.77 8.08 -10.37
C GLN A 470 -8.18 8.01 -9.77
N CYS A 471 -8.52 8.91 -8.83
CA CYS A 471 -9.87 9.02 -8.28
C CYS A 471 -10.92 9.24 -9.39
N PHE A 472 -10.63 10.13 -10.36
CA PHE A 472 -11.51 10.37 -11.50
C PHE A 472 -11.65 9.14 -12.41
N ILE A 473 -10.56 8.42 -12.71
CA ILE A 473 -10.63 7.16 -13.48
C ILE A 473 -11.55 6.17 -12.77
N CYS A 474 -11.34 5.94 -11.48
CA CYS A 474 -12.14 5.03 -10.66
C CYS A 474 -13.63 5.43 -10.59
N LEU A 475 -13.94 6.68 -10.23
CA LEU A 475 -15.30 7.21 -10.20
C LEU A 475 -15.97 7.06 -11.57
N SER A 476 -15.27 7.41 -12.65
CA SER A 476 -15.80 7.29 -14.00
C SER A 476 -16.09 5.83 -14.40
N ALA A 477 -15.28 4.87 -13.94
CA ALA A 477 -15.49 3.45 -14.18
C ALA A 477 -16.74 2.94 -13.44
N ILE A 478 -16.87 3.26 -12.14
CA ILE A 478 -18.03 2.89 -11.32
C ILE A 478 -19.32 3.50 -11.90
N CYS A 479 -19.35 4.81 -12.12
CA CYS A 479 -20.53 5.49 -12.68
C CYS A 479 -20.90 4.98 -14.08
N ASN A 480 -19.92 4.74 -14.97
CA ASN A 480 -20.22 4.17 -16.29
C ASN A 480 -20.70 2.72 -16.25
N HIS A 481 -20.31 1.95 -15.25
CA HIS A 481 -20.83 0.60 -15.05
C HIS A 481 -22.29 0.67 -14.58
N LEU A 482 -22.57 1.43 -13.51
CA LEU A 482 -23.91 1.57 -12.92
C LEU A 482 -24.93 2.18 -13.90
N LEU A 483 -24.59 3.27 -14.61
CA LEU A 483 -25.50 3.97 -15.52
C LEU A 483 -25.91 3.15 -16.76
N LYS A 484 -25.22 2.04 -17.07
CA LYS A 484 -25.60 1.10 -18.15
C LYS A 484 -26.66 0.09 -17.69
N GLN A 485 -26.85 -0.08 -16.39
CA GLN A 485 -27.76 -1.06 -15.83
C GLN A 485 -29.14 -0.45 -15.56
N LYS A 486 -30.09 -1.26 -15.05
CA LYS A 486 -31.39 -0.75 -14.58
C LYS A 486 -31.23 -0.11 -13.20
N LEU A 487 -31.87 1.03 -12.97
CA LEU A 487 -31.91 1.68 -11.66
C LEU A 487 -32.62 0.78 -10.65
N THR A 488 -32.02 0.63 -9.48
CA THR A 488 -32.58 0.02 -8.27
C THR A 488 -32.21 0.90 -7.09
N PRO A 489 -32.92 0.84 -5.94
CA PRO A 489 -32.57 1.68 -4.78
C PRO A 489 -31.12 1.50 -4.31
N ALA A 490 -30.56 0.28 -4.40
CA ALA A 490 -29.15 0.03 -4.10
C ALA A 490 -28.20 0.74 -5.09
N ARG A 491 -28.50 0.72 -6.40
CA ARG A 491 -27.69 1.39 -7.42
C ARG A 491 -27.83 2.91 -7.40
N GLU A 492 -28.99 3.40 -6.97
CA GLU A 492 -29.26 4.80 -6.65
C GLU A 492 -28.31 5.27 -5.55
N ALA A 493 -28.30 4.58 -4.40
CA ALA A 493 -27.38 4.83 -3.30
C ALA A 493 -25.90 4.68 -3.67
N GLN A 494 -25.55 3.70 -4.52
CA GLN A 494 -24.17 3.52 -5.00
C GLN A 494 -23.71 4.67 -5.91
N LEU A 495 -24.58 5.20 -6.79
CA LEU A 495 -24.27 6.37 -7.61
C LEU A 495 -24.15 7.64 -6.76
N GLU A 496 -25.06 7.81 -5.80
CA GLU A 496 -25.04 8.88 -4.79
C GLU A 496 -23.73 8.85 -3.97
N ALA A 497 -23.35 7.70 -3.40
CA ALA A 497 -22.09 7.55 -2.65
C ALA A 497 -20.84 7.76 -3.53
N SER A 498 -20.84 7.25 -4.78
CA SER A 498 -19.71 7.43 -5.71
C SER A 498 -19.45 8.91 -6.00
N LEU A 499 -20.50 9.67 -6.31
CA LEU A 499 -20.42 11.11 -6.56
C LEU A 499 -20.13 11.90 -5.27
N GLY A 500 -20.65 11.43 -4.13
CA GLY A 500 -20.39 11.97 -2.80
C GLY A 500 -18.90 12.04 -2.45
N THR A 501 -18.07 11.09 -2.94
CA THR A 501 -16.62 11.13 -2.72
C THR A 501 -15.92 12.41 -3.20
N PHE A 502 -16.53 13.16 -4.14
CA PHE A 502 -16.04 14.44 -4.64
C PHE A 502 -16.91 15.63 -4.17
N TYR A 503 -18.23 15.46 -4.12
CA TYR A 503 -19.17 16.55 -3.82
C TYR A 503 -19.47 16.75 -2.33
N ALA A 504 -19.37 15.71 -1.52
CA ALA A 504 -19.52 15.73 -0.06
C ALA A 504 -18.34 15.01 0.62
N PRO A 505 -17.09 15.45 0.37
CA PRO A 505 -15.90 14.76 0.88
C PRO A 505 -15.73 15.01 2.37
N THR A 506 -15.23 14.02 3.11
CA THR A 506 -14.97 14.08 4.56
C THR A 506 -14.04 15.23 4.96
N ARG A 507 -13.20 15.70 4.04
CA ARG A 507 -12.37 16.90 4.16
C ARG A 507 -12.45 17.75 2.90
N PRO A 508 -12.36 19.09 3.02
CA PRO A 508 -12.45 19.98 1.87
C PRO A 508 -11.35 19.68 0.83
N LEU A 509 -11.74 19.72 -0.44
CA LEU A 509 -10.81 19.66 -1.56
C LEU A 509 -10.08 20.99 -1.71
N LEU A 510 -8.86 20.94 -2.23
CA LEU A 510 -8.12 22.14 -2.65
C LEU A 510 -8.80 22.74 -3.89
N ASP A 511 -8.83 24.08 -3.98
CA ASP A 511 -9.48 24.80 -5.10
C ASP A 511 -8.97 24.34 -6.47
N ARG A 512 -7.68 24.01 -6.58
CA ARG A 512 -7.08 23.42 -7.78
C ARG A 512 -7.74 22.08 -8.17
N THR A 513 -7.95 21.20 -7.20
CA THR A 513 -8.60 19.89 -7.40
C THR A 513 -10.05 20.09 -7.86
N VAL A 514 -10.76 21.04 -7.25
CA VAL A 514 -12.13 21.38 -7.64
C VAL A 514 -12.17 21.89 -9.07
N LEU A 515 -11.34 22.88 -9.42
CA LEU A 515 -11.28 23.49 -10.75
C LEU A 515 -10.96 22.48 -11.86
N GLU A 516 -10.06 21.51 -11.60
CA GLU A 516 -9.64 20.51 -12.58
C GLU A 516 -10.71 19.43 -12.82
N TYR A 517 -11.46 19.02 -11.80
CA TYR A 517 -12.36 17.85 -11.86
C TYR A 517 -13.87 18.15 -11.80
N ARG A 518 -14.29 19.37 -11.41
CA ARG A 518 -15.71 19.79 -11.32
C ARG A 518 -16.48 19.53 -12.61
N ASP A 519 -15.97 20.01 -13.74
CA ASP A 519 -16.66 19.91 -15.04
C ASP A 519 -16.74 18.46 -15.56
N PRO A 520 -15.65 17.66 -15.56
CA PRO A 520 -15.73 16.23 -15.87
C PRO A 520 -16.72 15.46 -15.01
N ILE A 521 -16.77 15.71 -13.69
CA ILE A 521 -17.64 14.98 -12.74
C ILE A 521 -19.09 15.46 -12.85
N SER A 522 -19.34 16.75 -13.09
CA SER A 522 -20.69 17.29 -13.32
C SER A 522 -21.41 16.62 -14.48
N ARG A 523 -20.67 16.18 -15.52
CA ARG A 523 -21.25 15.39 -16.63
C ARG A 523 -21.79 14.02 -16.15
N TYR A 524 -21.18 13.41 -15.14
CA TYR A 524 -21.69 12.18 -14.52
C TYR A 524 -22.89 12.44 -13.62
N ALA A 525 -22.86 13.50 -12.81
CA ALA A 525 -24.00 13.93 -12.00
C ALA A 525 -25.24 14.23 -12.87
N ARG A 526 -25.07 15.01 -13.96
CA ARG A 526 -26.12 15.25 -14.95
C ARG A 526 -26.63 13.97 -15.62
N ARG A 527 -25.75 13.00 -15.94
CA ARG A 527 -26.19 11.69 -16.48
C ARG A 527 -26.98 10.87 -15.47
N PHE A 528 -26.62 10.92 -14.18
CA PHE A 528 -27.37 10.28 -13.10
C PHE A 528 -28.75 10.93 -12.93
N PHE A 529 -28.83 12.26 -12.91
CA PHE A 529 -30.08 13.01 -12.91
C PHE A 529 -31.06 12.57 -14.02
N HIS A 530 -30.60 12.51 -15.28
CA HIS A 530 -31.44 12.03 -16.39
C HIS A 530 -31.84 10.55 -16.25
N HIS A 531 -31.00 9.75 -15.59
CA HIS A 531 -31.32 8.37 -15.26
C HIS A 531 -32.44 8.30 -14.21
N LEU A 532 -32.41 9.12 -13.15
CA LEU A 532 -33.49 9.24 -12.16
C LEU A 532 -34.83 9.64 -12.81
N LEU A 533 -34.82 10.65 -13.67
CA LEU A 533 -36.00 11.10 -14.42
C LEU A 533 -36.62 9.97 -15.25
N ARG A 534 -35.79 9.16 -15.94
CA ARG A 534 -36.27 8.03 -16.75
C ARG A 534 -37.01 6.97 -15.93
N TYR A 535 -36.70 6.84 -14.64
CA TYR A 535 -37.38 5.94 -13.69
C TYR A 535 -38.39 6.67 -12.78
N GLN A 536 -38.76 7.92 -13.10
CA GLN A 536 -39.74 8.74 -12.36
C GLN A 536 -39.37 8.96 -10.88
N ARG A 537 -38.06 8.98 -10.56
CA ARG A 537 -37.55 9.26 -9.20
C ARG A 537 -37.41 10.76 -8.97
N PHE A 538 -38.54 11.46 -9.06
CA PHE A 538 -38.59 12.92 -9.12
C PHE A 538 -38.02 13.63 -7.89
N GLU A 539 -38.30 13.15 -6.68
CA GLU A 539 -37.82 13.77 -5.43
C GLU A 539 -36.28 13.79 -5.37
N LYS A 540 -35.65 12.64 -5.60
CA LYS A 540 -34.18 12.51 -5.64
C LYS A 540 -33.55 13.24 -6.84
N ALA A 541 -34.24 13.30 -7.99
CA ALA A 541 -33.80 14.12 -9.12
C ALA A 541 -33.84 15.62 -8.80
N PHE A 542 -34.86 16.07 -8.06
CA PHE A 542 -35.02 17.45 -7.62
C PHE A 542 -33.93 17.85 -6.61
N LEU A 543 -33.64 17.00 -5.61
CA LEU A 543 -32.53 17.23 -4.67
C LEU A 543 -31.18 17.35 -5.42
N LEU A 544 -30.89 16.41 -6.33
CA LEU A 544 -29.67 16.45 -7.14
C LEU A 544 -29.60 17.69 -8.06
N ALA A 545 -30.74 18.24 -8.51
CA ALA A 545 -30.78 19.49 -9.26
C ALA A 545 -30.48 20.72 -8.38
N VAL A 546 -30.94 20.72 -7.12
CA VAL A 546 -30.57 21.73 -6.11
C VAL A 546 -29.06 21.68 -5.87
N ASP A 547 -28.51 20.49 -5.63
CA ASP A 547 -27.09 20.29 -5.37
C ASP A 547 -26.15 20.72 -6.52
N ILE A 548 -26.59 20.51 -7.77
CA ILE A 548 -25.84 20.93 -8.97
C ILE A 548 -26.01 22.43 -9.24
N GLY A 549 -27.07 23.06 -8.72
CA GLY A 549 -27.35 24.50 -8.88
C GLY A 549 -27.66 24.93 -10.32
N ALA A 550 -28.18 24.02 -11.16
CA ALA A 550 -28.31 24.26 -12.60
C ALA A 550 -29.78 24.28 -13.08
N ARG A 551 -30.17 25.40 -13.67
CA ARG A 551 -31.53 25.71 -14.13
C ARG A 551 -32.10 24.75 -15.17
N ASP A 552 -31.27 24.29 -16.10
CA ASP A 552 -31.63 23.33 -17.15
C ASP A 552 -32.33 22.11 -16.55
N LEU A 553 -31.76 21.57 -15.47
CA LEU A 553 -32.28 20.40 -14.76
C LEU A 553 -33.67 20.64 -14.15
N PHE A 554 -33.92 21.83 -13.58
CA PHE A 554 -35.24 22.18 -13.05
C PHE A 554 -36.30 22.32 -14.15
N MET A 555 -35.93 22.83 -15.33
CA MET A 555 -36.83 22.88 -16.48
C MET A 555 -37.13 21.48 -17.04
N ASP A 556 -36.16 20.57 -17.04
CA ASP A 556 -36.37 19.17 -17.44
C ASP A 556 -37.31 18.43 -16.47
N ILE A 557 -37.21 18.67 -15.15
CA ILE A 557 -38.21 18.21 -14.18
C ILE A 557 -39.59 18.79 -14.50
N HIS A 558 -39.68 20.11 -14.75
CA HIS A 558 -40.95 20.79 -15.01
C HIS A 558 -41.72 20.14 -16.17
N TYR A 559 -41.09 20.00 -17.33
CA TYR A 559 -41.75 19.42 -18.50
C TYR A 559 -42.13 17.94 -18.29
N LEU A 560 -41.25 17.13 -17.70
CA LEU A 560 -41.55 15.72 -17.47
C LEU A 560 -42.63 15.50 -16.39
N ALA A 561 -42.68 16.37 -15.38
CA ALA A 561 -43.72 16.35 -14.36
C ALA A 561 -45.10 16.75 -14.94
N LEU A 562 -45.15 17.77 -15.82
CA LEU A 562 -46.37 18.12 -16.56
C LEU A 562 -46.89 16.94 -17.40
N ASP A 563 -46.02 16.29 -18.18
CA ASP A 563 -46.37 15.12 -19.00
C ASP A 563 -46.88 13.92 -18.18
N LYS A 564 -46.55 13.85 -16.89
CA LYS A 564 -47.02 12.83 -15.95
C LYS A 564 -48.23 13.24 -15.11
N GLY A 565 -48.65 14.51 -15.18
CA GLY A 565 -49.75 15.06 -14.39
C GLY A 565 -49.36 15.52 -12.97
N GLU A 566 -48.07 15.55 -12.63
CA GLU A 566 -47.55 15.95 -11.32
C GLU A 566 -47.42 17.49 -11.23
N LEU A 567 -48.57 18.18 -11.31
CA LEU A 567 -48.65 19.64 -11.42
C LEU A 567 -47.96 20.38 -10.26
N ALA A 568 -48.07 19.86 -9.02
CA ALA A 568 -47.48 20.50 -7.84
C ALA A 568 -45.94 20.51 -7.92
N LEU A 569 -45.34 19.39 -8.34
CA LEU A 569 -43.89 19.31 -8.57
C LEU A 569 -43.46 20.20 -9.75
N ALA A 570 -44.24 20.21 -10.83
CA ALA A 570 -43.95 21.02 -12.00
C ALA A 570 -43.89 22.52 -11.66
N ASP A 571 -44.84 23.03 -10.87
CA ASP A 571 -44.86 24.42 -10.42
C ASP A 571 -43.68 24.76 -9.50
N VAL A 572 -43.31 23.85 -8.58
CA VAL A 572 -42.17 24.05 -7.68
C VAL A 572 -40.85 24.06 -8.44
N ALA A 573 -40.65 23.15 -9.40
CA ALA A 573 -39.46 23.11 -10.25
C ALA A 573 -39.33 24.38 -11.11
N LYS A 574 -40.44 24.87 -11.69
CA LYS A 574 -40.44 26.14 -12.45
C LYS A 574 -40.11 27.35 -11.59
N ARG A 575 -40.57 27.40 -10.35
CA ARG A 575 -40.18 28.47 -9.41
C ARG A 575 -38.68 28.42 -9.14
N LYS A 576 -38.12 27.25 -8.81
CA LYS A 576 -36.68 27.08 -8.58
C LYS A 576 -35.80 27.39 -9.79
N ALA A 577 -36.27 27.08 -11.01
CA ALA A 577 -35.58 27.50 -12.23
C ALA A 577 -35.45 29.03 -12.36
N ASN A 578 -36.49 29.78 -11.96
CA ASN A 578 -36.50 31.24 -12.00
C ASN A 578 -35.72 31.88 -10.84
N ASP A 579 -35.72 31.26 -9.65
CA ASP A 579 -34.92 31.72 -8.51
C ASP A 579 -33.42 31.74 -8.88
N ILE A 580 -32.92 30.67 -9.51
CA ILE A 580 -31.52 30.56 -9.96
C ILE A 580 -31.18 31.57 -11.07
N ASP A 581 -32.10 31.83 -12.01
CA ASP A 581 -31.93 32.92 -12.98
C ASP A 581 -31.73 34.26 -12.25
N ALA A 582 -32.60 34.58 -11.28
CA ALA A 582 -32.56 35.84 -10.55
C ALA A 582 -31.25 36.00 -9.74
N GLU A 583 -30.81 34.95 -9.04
CA GLU A 583 -29.55 34.95 -8.27
C GLU A 583 -28.31 35.12 -9.18
N SER A 584 -28.30 34.51 -10.36
CA SER A 584 -27.21 34.67 -11.34
C SER A 584 -27.14 36.09 -11.92
N ILE A 585 -28.29 36.77 -12.04
CA ILE A 585 -28.36 38.15 -12.52
C ILE A 585 -27.88 39.13 -11.45
N THR A 586 -28.24 38.95 -10.17
CA THR A 586 -27.78 39.82 -9.08
C THR A 586 -26.28 39.72 -8.83
N THR A 587 -25.70 38.51 -8.84
CA THR A 587 -24.24 38.33 -8.68
C THR A 587 -23.43 38.94 -9.83
N GLY A 588 -23.97 38.96 -11.06
CA GLY A 588 -23.36 39.67 -12.19
C GLY A 588 -23.41 41.20 -12.08
N ILE A 589 -24.35 41.76 -11.31
CA ILE A 589 -24.51 43.21 -11.14
C ILE A 589 -23.58 43.75 -10.05
N GLU A 590 -23.34 43.02 -8.96
CA GLU A 590 -22.41 43.45 -7.90
C GLU A 590 -20.95 43.56 -8.39
N LEU A 591 -20.53 42.68 -9.33
CA LEU A 591 -19.21 42.74 -9.97
C LEU A 591 -19.03 43.94 -10.92
N LEU A 592 -20.12 44.56 -11.38
CA LEU A 592 -20.12 45.77 -12.19
C LEU A 592 -20.32 47.05 -11.36
N GLY A 593 -20.67 46.93 -10.07
CA GLY A 593 -20.99 48.06 -9.19
C GLY A 593 -19.79 48.69 -8.46
N GLN A 594 -18.57 48.20 -8.66
CA GLN A 594 -17.36 48.69 -7.96
C GLN A 594 -16.40 49.54 -8.83
N SER A 595 -16.78 49.89 -10.06
CA SER A 595 -15.89 50.62 -11.00
C SER A 595 -16.12 52.14 -11.10
N ASP A 596 -17.13 52.69 -10.41
CA ASP A 596 -17.52 54.11 -10.52
C ASP A 596 -17.56 54.81 -9.14
N GLU A 597 -16.39 55.15 -8.59
CA GLU A 597 -16.23 56.41 -7.85
C GLU A 597 -14.98 57.15 -8.38
N GLU A 598 -15.14 58.47 -8.53
CA GLU A 598 -14.25 59.35 -9.28
C GLU A 598 -13.01 59.77 -8.46
N ASP A 599 -11.90 60.07 -9.13
CA ASP A 599 -10.92 61.05 -8.61
C ASP A 599 -10.37 61.93 -9.77
N PRO A 600 -10.28 63.27 -9.64
CA PRO A 600 -10.25 64.14 -10.81
C PRO A 600 -8.88 64.77 -11.17
N SER A 601 -8.54 64.65 -12.46
CA SER A 601 -8.05 65.75 -13.32
C SER A 601 -6.58 66.28 -13.24
N PHE A 602 -6.03 66.53 -14.44
CA PHE A 602 -4.81 67.31 -14.80
C PHE A 602 -3.44 66.81 -14.25
N THR A 603 -2.34 66.85 -15.02
CA THR A 603 -1.99 67.78 -16.12
C THR A 603 -1.10 67.11 -17.19
N ASP A 604 -1.14 67.68 -18.40
CA ASP A 604 -0.38 67.29 -19.60
C ASP A 604 1.09 67.79 -19.60
N GLN A 605 2.05 66.95 -20.02
CA GLN A 605 3.30 67.37 -20.68
C GLN A 605 4.16 66.20 -21.22
N SER A 606 4.42 66.23 -22.53
CA SER A 606 5.64 65.71 -23.18
C SER A 606 6.73 66.82 -23.18
N PRO A 607 8.03 66.62 -23.56
CA PRO A 607 8.57 65.54 -24.41
C PRO A 607 10.03 65.03 -24.18
N GLU A 608 10.38 64.02 -24.99
CA GLU A 608 11.68 63.78 -25.67
C GLU A 608 12.97 63.19 -25.00
N GLN A 609 13.57 62.28 -25.80
CA GLN A 609 14.99 61.87 -25.95
C GLN A 609 15.73 61.02 -24.88
N GLY A 610 16.16 59.81 -25.33
CA GLY A 610 17.51 59.30 -25.05
C GLY A 610 17.68 57.78 -24.82
N GLY A 611 18.48 57.11 -25.67
CA GLY A 611 19.23 55.89 -25.31
C GLY A 611 18.72 54.54 -25.85
N GLY A 612 19.27 54.08 -26.99
CA GLY A 612 18.84 52.87 -27.70
C GLY A 612 19.50 51.53 -27.34
N CYS A 613 19.17 50.54 -28.20
CA CYS A 613 19.80 49.22 -28.38
C CYS A 613 19.61 48.16 -27.26
N ASN A 614 19.51 46.84 -27.53
CA ASN A 614 19.19 46.05 -28.73
C ASN A 614 19.09 44.58 -28.28
N LEU A 615 18.00 43.84 -28.56
CA LEU A 615 18.00 42.37 -28.60
C LEU A 615 16.89 41.87 -29.57
N PRO A 616 17.19 40.99 -30.55
CA PRO A 616 16.23 40.53 -31.55
C PRO A 616 15.49 39.25 -31.15
N ALA A 617 14.30 39.05 -31.72
CA ALA A 617 13.53 37.81 -31.60
C ALA A 617 14.09 36.67 -32.50
N PRO A 618 13.94 35.39 -32.10
CA PRO A 618 14.25 34.25 -32.96
C PRO A 618 13.04 33.86 -33.85
N GLY A 619 13.31 33.65 -35.14
CA GLY A 619 12.40 33.03 -36.10
C GLY A 619 12.49 31.48 -36.11
N PRO A 620 11.70 30.79 -36.96
CA PRO A 620 11.44 29.37 -36.85
C PRO A 620 12.37 28.45 -37.67
N ALA A 621 12.65 27.26 -37.10
CA ALA A 621 13.26 26.05 -37.69
C ALA A 621 13.07 24.91 -36.66
N ASP A 622 12.97 23.61 -36.95
CA ASP A 622 12.80 22.85 -38.20
C ASP A 622 12.12 21.51 -37.84
N THR A 623 11.43 20.86 -38.78
CA THR A 623 10.83 19.51 -38.57
C THR A 623 11.74 18.39 -39.10
N PRO A 624 11.98 17.30 -38.35
CA PRO A 624 12.53 16.05 -38.88
C PRO A 624 11.44 15.02 -39.22
N PRO A 625 11.73 14.00 -40.06
CA PRO A 625 10.70 13.30 -40.84
C PRO A 625 10.20 11.97 -40.27
N VAL A 626 9.01 11.57 -40.73
CA VAL A 626 8.40 10.25 -40.52
C VAL A 626 9.08 9.20 -41.41
N GLN A 627 9.54 8.08 -40.82
CA GLN A 627 9.89 6.88 -41.58
C GLN A 627 8.75 5.86 -41.56
N SER A 628 8.33 5.44 -42.75
CA SER A 628 7.44 4.30 -42.95
C SER A 628 8.26 3.08 -43.39
N CYS A 629 7.95 1.91 -42.85
CA CYS A 629 8.39 0.63 -43.40
C CYS A 629 7.25 -0.38 -43.34
N SER A 630 6.92 -0.93 -44.51
CA SER A 630 5.86 -1.92 -44.69
C SER A 630 6.44 -3.34 -44.63
N GLY A 631 5.66 -4.29 -44.09
CA GLY A 631 6.05 -5.70 -44.03
C GLY A 631 4.83 -6.60 -43.85
N ARG A 632 4.30 -7.12 -44.97
CA ARG A 632 3.30 -8.22 -44.99
C ARG A 632 4.05 -9.56 -44.92
N PRO A 633 3.43 -10.65 -44.45
CA PRO A 633 2.82 -11.55 -45.45
C PRO A 633 1.52 -12.26 -45.05
N THR A 634 0.75 -12.52 -46.11
CA THR A 634 -0.26 -13.56 -46.42
C THR A 634 -0.88 -14.53 -45.40
N SER A 635 -2.15 -14.83 -45.69
CA SER A 635 -3.07 -15.83 -45.16
C SER A 635 -2.71 -17.31 -45.31
N HIS A 636 -3.33 -18.17 -44.48
CA HIS A 636 -3.77 -19.52 -44.89
C HIS A 636 -5.23 -19.79 -44.48
N ARG A 637 -5.85 -20.80 -45.11
CA ARG A 637 -7.29 -21.10 -45.15
C ARG A 637 -7.62 -22.46 -44.49
N GLN A 638 -8.82 -22.54 -43.88
CA GLN A 638 -9.76 -23.69 -43.78
C GLN A 638 -9.29 -25.12 -43.40
N ALA A 639 -9.89 -25.64 -42.33
CA ALA A 639 -10.60 -26.94 -42.18
C ALA A 639 -11.24 -26.90 -40.76
N GLU A 640 -12.55 -26.93 -40.50
CA GLU A 640 -13.66 -27.81 -40.92
C GLU A 640 -13.66 -29.20 -40.25
N GLY A 641 -14.60 -29.39 -39.31
CA GLY A 641 -15.25 -30.66 -38.95
C GLY A 641 -14.57 -31.61 -37.95
N THR A 642 -15.27 -31.93 -36.84
CA THR A 642 -15.77 -33.30 -36.50
C THR A 642 -16.27 -33.36 -35.05
N GLU A 643 -17.59 -33.58 -34.85
CA GLU A 643 -18.16 -34.15 -33.61
C GLU A 643 -18.11 -35.69 -33.68
N PRO A 644 -18.19 -36.41 -32.53
CA PRO A 644 -19.48 -36.87 -31.98
C PRO A 644 -19.63 -36.46 -30.49
N GLY A 645 -20.81 -36.41 -29.85
CA GLY A 645 -21.83 -37.47 -29.70
C GLY A 645 -21.39 -38.52 -28.66
N ALA A 646 -22.16 -38.95 -27.65
CA ALA A 646 -23.50 -38.59 -27.15
C ALA A 646 -23.60 -39.00 -25.65
N ASP A 647 -24.82 -39.19 -25.12
CA ASP A 647 -25.17 -39.63 -23.75
C ASP A 647 -24.81 -38.66 -22.59
N GLY A 648 -25.72 -38.18 -21.73
CA GLY A 648 -27.15 -38.43 -21.60
C GLY A 648 -27.48 -39.39 -20.46
N HIS A 649 -27.65 -38.89 -19.23
CA HIS A 649 -28.60 -39.48 -18.27
C HIS A 649 -29.07 -38.49 -17.20
N THR A 650 -30.36 -38.57 -16.88
CA THR A 650 -31.08 -37.72 -15.93
C THR A 650 -31.33 -38.46 -14.63
N THR A 651 -31.08 -37.84 -13.46
CA THR A 651 -31.73 -38.24 -12.20
C THR A 651 -32.03 -37.04 -11.30
N SER A 652 -33.32 -36.81 -11.07
CA SER A 652 -33.88 -35.96 -10.00
C SER A 652 -33.79 -36.70 -8.65
N LEU A 653 -33.58 -35.98 -7.54
CA LEU A 653 -34.04 -36.42 -6.21
C LEU A 653 -34.11 -35.29 -5.15
N ILE A 654 -35.33 -34.74 -5.00
CA ILE A 654 -36.06 -34.49 -3.74
C ILE A 654 -35.31 -33.82 -2.55
N ARG A 655 -35.47 -32.49 -2.50
CA ARG A 655 -35.96 -31.68 -1.36
C ARG A 655 -36.23 -32.43 -0.03
N LYS A 656 -35.50 -32.07 1.05
CA LYS A 656 -36.00 -32.21 2.43
C LYS A 656 -35.81 -30.95 3.26
N THR A 657 -36.93 -30.29 3.52
CA THR A 657 -37.10 -29.23 4.52
C THR A 657 -37.07 -29.84 5.92
N PHE A 658 -36.48 -29.16 6.91
CA PHE A 658 -36.87 -29.32 8.31
C PHE A 658 -36.97 -27.97 9.01
N SER A 659 -38.04 -27.80 9.79
CA SER A 659 -38.45 -26.55 10.40
C SER A 659 -38.53 -26.66 11.92
N ARG A 660 -37.81 -25.76 12.60
CA ARG A 660 -38.22 -24.96 13.78
C ARG A 660 -39.26 -25.51 14.78
N SER A 661 -38.83 -25.61 16.05
CA SER A 661 -39.54 -25.32 17.34
C SER A 661 -38.70 -25.91 18.50
N GLN A 662 -38.65 -25.50 19.76
CA GLN A 662 -39.20 -24.41 20.62
C GLN A 662 -38.46 -24.55 22.01
N GLU A 663 -38.39 -23.64 22.99
CA GLU A 663 -38.68 -22.20 23.21
C GLU A 663 -37.98 -21.78 24.54
N GLY A 664 -37.94 -20.50 24.99
CA GLY A 664 -37.24 -20.21 26.26
C GLY A 664 -36.99 -18.77 26.77
N ASN A 665 -37.97 -17.86 26.70
CA ASN A 665 -38.16 -16.65 27.54
C ASN A 665 -36.95 -15.88 28.17
N THR A 666 -36.60 -14.70 27.65
CA THR A 666 -37.10 -13.33 28.01
C THR A 666 -36.55 -12.65 29.28
N ARG A 667 -35.79 -11.56 29.05
CA ARG A 667 -35.80 -10.22 29.71
C ARG A 667 -34.61 -9.44 29.13
N ALA A 668 -34.59 -8.15 28.86
CA ALA A 668 -35.54 -7.05 28.73
C ALA A 668 -34.65 -5.83 28.43
N ILE A 669 -34.77 -5.21 27.24
CA ILE A 669 -33.96 -4.05 26.81
C ILE A 669 -34.88 -2.82 26.70
N PRO A 670 -34.49 -1.63 27.19
CA PRO A 670 -35.29 -0.41 27.01
C PRO A 670 -35.01 0.29 25.69
N SER A 671 -36.07 0.45 24.89
CA SER A 671 -36.34 1.55 23.94
C SER A 671 -35.20 2.05 23.04
N GLU A 672 -35.21 1.58 21.78
CA GLU A 672 -34.72 2.37 20.65
C GLU A 672 -35.66 3.56 20.41
N GLN A 673 -35.09 4.72 20.08
CA GLN A 673 -35.83 5.90 19.67
C GLN A 673 -35.56 6.12 18.18
N GLU A 674 -36.61 6.07 17.36
CA GLU A 674 -36.49 6.18 15.90
C GLU A 674 -35.99 7.57 15.50
N THR A 675 -34.74 7.66 15.02
CA THR A 675 -34.27 8.75 14.18
C THR A 675 -34.12 8.24 12.75
N GLY A 676 -35.19 8.41 11.96
CA GLY A 676 -35.14 8.17 10.52
C GLY A 676 -34.26 9.22 9.85
N ASP A 677 -32.98 8.90 9.69
CA ASP A 677 -32.03 9.77 8.99
C ASP A 677 -32.19 9.58 7.47
N SER A 678 -32.99 10.45 6.85
CA SER A 678 -33.23 10.44 5.41
C SER A 678 -32.01 10.99 4.68
N GLY A 679 -31.06 10.11 4.35
CA GLY A 679 -29.82 10.45 3.64
C GLY A 679 -30.06 11.23 2.35
N SER A 680 -29.85 12.54 2.43
CA SER A 680 -29.61 13.44 1.32
C SER A 680 -28.11 13.76 1.28
N LEU A 681 -27.47 13.63 0.12
CA LEU A 681 -26.24 14.38 -0.15
C LEU A 681 -26.44 15.84 0.26
N GLN A 682 -25.64 16.34 1.20
CA GLN A 682 -25.37 17.76 1.31
C GLN A 682 -24.12 18.03 0.47
N ILE A 683 -24.32 18.39 -0.80
CA ILE A 683 -23.20 18.77 -1.65
C ILE A 683 -22.64 20.11 -1.16
N VAL A 684 -21.33 20.18 -0.96
CA VAL A 684 -20.66 21.44 -0.66
C VAL A 684 -20.76 22.32 -1.90
N HIS A 685 -21.52 23.40 -1.78
CA HIS A 685 -21.78 24.31 -2.89
C HIS A 685 -20.52 25.14 -3.20
N PHE A 686 -19.60 24.56 -3.98
CA PHE A 686 -18.46 25.28 -4.53
C PHE A 686 -19.02 26.40 -5.42
N GLY A 687 -18.80 27.64 -4.99
CA GLY A 687 -19.33 28.83 -5.64
C GLY A 687 -19.04 28.90 -7.14
N LEU A 688 -19.80 29.75 -7.83
CA LEU A 688 -19.34 30.30 -9.10
C LEU A 688 -18.12 31.19 -8.76
N VAL A 689 -17.02 30.97 -9.48
CA VAL A 689 -15.82 31.82 -9.51
C VAL A 689 -15.84 32.56 -10.84
#